data_AF-A0A1A0UN82-F1
#
_entry.id   AF-A0A1A0UN82-F1
#
_cell.length_a   1.000
_cell.length_b   1.000
_cell.length_c   1.000
_cell.angle_alpha   90.00
_cell.angle_beta   90.00
_cell.angle_gamma   90.00
#
_symmetry.space_group_name_H-M   'P 1'
#
loop_
_entity.id
_entity.type
_entity.pdbx_description
1 polymer ?
#
loop_
_entity_poly.entity_id
_entity_poly.type
_entity_poly.pdbx_seq_one_letter_code
_entity_poly.pdbx_strand_id
1 'polypeptide(L)'
;MIATIEPADLTANLRAAWEMAPDIRFRIATVHRLTKLGAVIDHTVQGHSDKGFPFDYRELVLVTVDGDRTDRFEMFDADNLDAAFARLDELSQAPLIENAATCFWTVVVDAFNGRDVETVLSLLSVDGCLEDRRSGLRGSFRGLERRRAVEAMFTTAPAGWRIEVEPIAVRGSRLALMRQRYRDSATDDGQIVVEILTVTEMRDNTVVHDTVDFDADGLTSAIEELEYRYVAGEAAPYSRTWTAIAEAFAAFNRREIPSPPPAWVDHRVTATIEAGDLTANLGAAWDFAPDVLVRIPRVHRLNERGAVVDQVVKGSFKEGFSFEYREIAVVTVDGNRPDRFEMFDPEDLEEALTRFDELSHALRIENTATRMWERLADAFNHRDIEQFLALTSPDGRIDDRRKGLQALHDRSDRKRAAQALFEAPRTWRLNIDHIAIRGSRLSLVHQFYRDTNDDTRPVTIEHLAIVEINEDGLMGDFVNFDSDDLAAAFEELETRYLAGEAAAHARTWSAIADGYAAFNRRELFRTTPDWVNIDHRRGGTAFAPGEQTSLVNATWDVVPRIHAYAEVVHRLGDLGAVVTQVVTATSREGFDGEWREVVLLTVDGDAISRCEVFDEAEIDAALANFGELERPAHRLTNAATRTRARLVDAFASRDLDAFCSYIAEDGRYDDRRKGLRDSGSLRQDFVPTMLSEAPGSWQWTYEPIAIRGRHLVLCRDWFRDTDAPGQPVAVEDLSITEVTEDGMVCRSVIFDSDDLDVAMKGLDDRWIALGEVEYPEVIEAHRKVIEMTNRHEWDALTAVCAGASYINHRQLGTTTADYIASIRTMASLAPDFCIESADILAHSSIGVTVHVVIRGTSNDGLAIELPFLMINLLDGDHVTHIETFDPEDRDQALLRFRELSASD
;
A
#
# COMPACT_ATOMS: atom_id res chain seq x y z
N MET A 1 22.22 14.24 -46.05
CA MET A 1 21.91 15.56 -45.45
C MET A 1 20.97 15.29 -44.28
N ILE A 2 21.29 15.62 -43.03
CA ILE A 2 20.42 15.26 -41.89
C ILE A 2 19.29 16.29 -41.80
N ALA A 3 18.04 15.83 -41.93
CA ALA A 3 16.85 16.63 -41.70
C ALA A 3 16.14 16.12 -40.46
N THR A 4 16.15 16.91 -39.39
CA THR A 4 15.38 16.66 -38.16
C THR A 4 14.02 17.32 -38.31
N ILE A 5 12.94 16.55 -38.15
CA ILE A 5 11.57 17.05 -38.26
C ILE A 5 10.90 16.90 -36.89
N GLU A 6 10.46 18.02 -36.31
CA GLU A 6 9.66 18.02 -35.08
C GLU A 6 8.27 17.40 -35.32
N PRO A 7 7.64 16.73 -34.34
CA PRO A 7 6.35 16.03 -34.53
C PRO A 7 5.22 16.90 -35.08
N ALA A 8 5.18 18.19 -34.71
CA ALA A 8 4.20 19.15 -35.22
C ALA A 8 4.39 19.45 -36.72
N ASP A 9 5.64 19.42 -37.19
CA ASP A 9 6.01 19.65 -38.59
C ASP A 9 5.88 18.37 -39.43
N LEU A 10 5.99 17.18 -38.82
CA LEU A 10 5.81 15.90 -39.50
C LEU A 10 4.40 15.76 -40.08
N THR A 11 3.37 16.14 -39.32
CA THR A 11 1.97 16.09 -39.79
C THR A 11 1.72 17.11 -40.91
N ALA A 12 2.32 18.30 -40.83
CA ALA A 12 2.22 19.33 -41.86
C ALA A 12 2.97 18.93 -43.15
N ASN A 13 4.15 18.32 -43.01
CA ASN A 13 4.96 17.84 -44.13
C ASN A 13 4.34 16.63 -44.82
N LEU A 14 3.80 15.66 -44.06
CA LEU A 14 3.05 14.54 -44.62
C LEU A 14 1.77 15.02 -45.34
N ARG A 15 1.08 16.02 -44.79
CA ARG A 15 -0.08 16.65 -45.45
C ARG A 15 0.32 17.34 -46.75
N ALA A 16 1.40 18.13 -46.76
CA ALA A 16 1.93 18.77 -47.96
C ALA A 16 2.36 17.74 -49.02
N ALA A 17 3.00 16.64 -48.60
CA ALA A 17 3.36 15.53 -49.47
C ALA A 17 2.12 14.84 -50.09
N TRP A 18 1.06 14.62 -49.30
CA TRP A 18 -0.22 14.08 -49.80
C TRP A 18 -0.95 15.04 -50.75
N GLU A 19 -0.87 16.35 -50.52
CA GLU A 19 -1.42 17.36 -51.44
C GLU A 19 -0.67 17.39 -52.78
N MET A 20 0.64 17.15 -52.76
CA MET A 20 1.49 17.10 -53.96
C MET A 20 1.45 15.75 -54.69
N ALA A 21 1.21 14.65 -53.97
CA ALA A 21 1.17 13.29 -54.50
C ALA A 21 0.05 12.49 -53.78
N PRO A 22 -1.20 12.54 -54.26
CA PRO A 22 -2.34 11.93 -53.58
C PRO A 22 -2.27 10.39 -53.48
N ASP A 23 -1.43 9.76 -54.30
CA ASP A 23 -1.20 8.31 -54.33
C ASP A 23 0.10 7.89 -53.64
N ILE A 24 0.74 8.80 -52.89
CA ILE A 24 1.97 8.51 -52.15
C ILE A 24 1.77 7.36 -51.16
N ARG A 25 2.71 6.42 -51.16
CA ARG A 25 2.74 5.23 -50.30
C ARG A 25 4.07 5.17 -49.58
N PHE A 26 3.96 4.93 -48.28
CA PHE A 26 5.06 4.72 -47.36
C PHE A 26 5.12 3.23 -47.02
N ARG A 27 6.29 2.62 -47.18
CA ARG A 27 6.50 1.22 -46.81
C ARG A 27 7.82 1.06 -46.06
N ILE A 28 7.74 0.38 -44.92
CA ILE A 28 8.93 -0.06 -44.20
C ILE A 28 9.46 -1.31 -44.92
N ALA A 29 10.66 -1.22 -45.48
CA ALA A 29 11.28 -2.31 -46.22
C ALA A 29 12.12 -3.21 -45.30
N THR A 30 12.80 -2.64 -44.31
CA THR A 30 13.68 -3.35 -43.37
C THR A 30 13.79 -2.56 -42.07
N VAL A 31 13.88 -3.24 -40.92
CA VAL A 31 14.25 -2.63 -39.64
C VAL A 31 15.70 -3.04 -39.35
N HIS A 32 16.61 -2.06 -39.30
CA HIS A 32 18.04 -2.31 -39.17
C HIS A 32 18.48 -2.43 -37.70
N ARG A 33 17.87 -1.63 -36.82
CA ARG A 33 18.11 -1.69 -35.36
C ARG A 33 16.84 -1.23 -34.65
N LEU A 34 16.49 -1.91 -33.56
CA LEU A 34 15.35 -1.59 -32.71
C LEU A 34 15.83 -1.55 -31.25
N THR A 35 15.51 -0.48 -30.55
CA THR A 35 15.79 -0.24 -29.13
C THR A 35 14.49 0.22 -28.46
N LYS A 36 14.49 0.32 -27.13
CA LYS A 36 13.36 0.87 -26.37
C LYS A 36 13.11 2.36 -26.70
N LEU A 37 14.19 3.09 -27.00
CA LEU A 37 14.12 4.50 -27.40
C LEU A 37 13.56 4.66 -28.82
N GLY A 38 13.83 3.71 -29.74
CA GLY A 38 13.48 3.89 -31.14
C GLY A 38 14.10 2.87 -32.10
N ALA A 39 13.84 3.05 -33.40
CA ALA A 39 14.27 2.18 -34.48
C ALA A 39 14.98 2.95 -35.61
N VAL A 40 15.99 2.33 -36.21
CA VAL A 40 16.50 2.71 -37.54
C VAL A 40 15.89 1.78 -38.57
N ILE A 41 15.15 2.33 -39.52
CA ILE A 41 14.39 1.61 -40.53
C ILE A 41 14.73 2.07 -41.95
N ASP A 42 14.64 1.16 -42.92
CA ASP A 42 14.52 1.49 -44.32
C ASP A 42 13.08 1.84 -44.65
N HIS A 43 12.91 3.04 -45.17
CA HIS A 43 11.65 3.58 -45.61
C HIS A 43 11.69 3.76 -47.14
N THR A 44 10.71 3.20 -47.83
CA THR A 44 10.55 3.39 -49.29
C THR A 44 9.33 4.24 -49.55
N VAL A 45 9.51 5.30 -50.33
CA VAL A 45 8.46 6.27 -50.68
C VAL A 45 8.18 6.17 -52.18
N GLN A 46 6.92 5.87 -52.51
CA GLN A 46 6.47 5.67 -53.89
C GLN A 46 5.25 6.52 -54.18
N GLY A 47 5.16 7.14 -55.36
CA GLY A 47 3.98 7.89 -55.76
C GLY A 47 4.15 8.60 -57.09
N HIS A 48 3.15 9.39 -57.49
CA HIS A 48 3.22 10.27 -58.64
C HIS A 48 3.11 11.72 -58.18
N SER A 49 4.02 12.57 -58.67
CA SER A 49 3.92 14.03 -58.45
C SER A 49 2.63 14.61 -59.05
N ASP A 50 2.29 15.85 -58.66
CA ASP A 50 1.22 16.69 -59.20
C ASP A 50 1.22 16.81 -60.73
N LYS A 51 2.38 16.57 -61.36
CA LYS A 51 2.58 16.57 -62.82
C LYS A 51 2.57 15.17 -63.45
N GLY A 52 2.29 14.12 -62.67
CA GLY A 52 2.16 12.74 -63.14
C GLY A 52 3.48 11.98 -63.32
N PHE A 53 4.61 12.51 -62.84
CA PHE A 53 5.88 11.78 -62.88
C PHE A 53 5.97 10.80 -61.71
N PRO A 54 6.26 9.50 -61.96
CA PRO A 54 6.47 8.53 -60.91
C PRO A 54 7.80 8.80 -60.19
N PHE A 55 7.79 8.66 -58.88
CA PHE A 55 9.00 8.62 -58.06
C PHE A 55 8.98 7.38 -57.17
N ASP A 56 10.16 6.79 -56.99
CA ASP A 56 10.44 5.67 -56.10
C ASP A 56 11.84 5.89 -55.55
N TYR A 57 11.95 6.15 -54.25
CA TYR A 57 13.22 6.31 -53.59
C TYR A 57 13.19 5.68 -52.20
N ARG A 58 14.38 5.28 -51.76
CA ARG A 58 14.64 4.69 -50.46
C ARG A 58 15.36 5.72 -49.60
N GLU A 59 15.06 5.72 -48.32
CA GLU A 59 15.72 6.52 -47.31
C GLU A 59 15.83 5.74 -46.00
N LEU A 60 16.81 6.11 -45.19
CA LEU A 60 16.95 5.58 -43.84
C LEU A 60 16.28 6.54 -42.86
N VAL A 61 15.51 6.00 -41.92
CA VAL A 61 14.77 6.79 -40.95
C VAL A 61 15.08 6.30 -39.54
N LEU A 62 15.47 7.21 -38.68
CA LEU A 62 15.50 7.03 -37.24
C LEU A 62 14.18 7.54 -36.65
N VAL A 63 13.46 6.67 -35.98
CA VAL A 63 12.22 7.00 -35.27
C VAL A 63 12.44 6.74 -33.79
N THR A 64 12.29 7.74 -32.93
CA THR A 64 12.18 7.50 -31.48
C THR A 64 10.72 7.59 -31.04
N VAL A 65 10.40 6.93 -29.94
CA VAL A 65 9.03 6.82 -29.41
C VAL A 65 9.05 7.16 -27.93
N ASP A 66 8.15 8.05 -27.54
CA ASP A 66 7.82 8.37 -26.15
C ASP A 66 6.35 7.92 -25.91
N GLY A 67 6.17 6.90 -25.08
CA GLY A 67 4.88 6.25 -24.88
C GLY A 67 4.29 5.65 -26.17
N ASP A 68 3.10 6.11 -26.57
CA ASP A 68 2.42 5.71 -27.82
C ASP A 68 2.69 6.67 -28.99
N ARG A 69 3.56 7.67 -28.81
CA ARG A 69 3.80 8.74 -29.79
C ARG A 69 5.22 8.73 -30.29
N THR A 70 5.37 8.87 -31.61
CA THR A 70 6.66 9.25 -32.19
C THR A 70 7.03 10.65 -31.74
N ASP A 71 8.11 10.77 -30.97
CA ASP A 71 8.64 12.04 -30.48
C ASP A 71 9.72 12.61 -31.43
N ARG A 72 10.38 11.75 -32.23
CA ARG A 72 11.42 12.15 -33.17
C ARG A 72 11.41 11.35 -34.46
N PHE A 73 11.66 12.06 -35.56
CA PHE A 73 11.81 11.49 -36.89
C PHE A 73 13.01 12.15 -37.59
N GLU A 74 14.12 11.41 -37.74
CA GLU A 74 15.34 11.90 -38.43
C GLU A 74 15.61 11.08 -39.69
N MET A 75 15.86 11.77 -40.81
CA MET A 75 16.07 11.14 -42.12
C MET A 75 17.55 11.16 -42.51
N PHE A 76 18.03 10.05 -43.05
CA PHE A 76 19.40 9.82 -43.49
C PHE A 76 19.42 9.37 -44.95
N ASP A 77 20.51 9.71 -45.65
CA ASP A 77 20.74 9.18 -47.01
C ASP A 77 20.79 7.64 -46.95
N ALA A 78 20.19 6.96 -47.92
CA ALA A 78 19.96 5.51 -47.90
C ALA A 78 21.23 4.64 -47.72
N ASP A 79 22.40 5.19 -48.05
CA ASP A 79 23.70 4.52 -47.96
C ASP A 79 24.47 4.83 -46.67
N ASN A 80 23.92 5.68 -45.78
CA ASN A 80 24.61 6.17 -44.59
C ASN A 80 24.07 5.57 -43.28
N LEU A 81 24.08 4.23 -43.23
CA LEU A 81 23.57 3.46 -42.09
C LEU A 81 24.38 3.69 -40.81
N ASP A 82 25.70 3.88 -40.94
CA ASP A 82 26.59 4.13 -39.80
C ASP A 82 26.25 5.44 -39.07
N ALA A 83 25.87 6.50 -39.80
CA ALA A 83 25.44 7.75 -39.18
C ALA A 83 24.08 7.62 -38.46
N ALA A 84 23.15 6.84 -39.03
CA ALA A 84 21.85 6.58 -38.39
C ALA A 84 22.02 5.76 -37.10
N PHE A 85 22.92 4.78 -37.10
CA PHE A 85 23.28 4.01 -35.90
C PHE A 85 24.00 4.87 -34.87
N ALA A 86 25.01 5.64 -35.27
CA ALA A 86 25.72 6.53 -34.34
C ALA A 86 24.78 7.54 -33.68
N ARG A 87 23.76 8.00 -34.41
CA ARG A 87 22.75 8.91 -33.88
C ARG A 87 21.77 8.24 -32.92
N LEU A 88 21.31 7.04 -33.25
CA LEU A 88 20.51 6.24 -32.30
C LEU A 88 21.31 5.95 -31.02
N ASP A 89 22.61 5.67 -31.14
CA ASP A 89 23.50 5.40 -30.02
C ASP A 89 23.75 6.68 -29.18
N GLU A 90 23.82 7.86 -29.80
CA GLU A 90 23.88 9.16 -29.11
C GLU A 90 22.62 9.45 -28.31
N LEU A 91 21.44 9.25 -28.93
CA LEU A 91 20.16 9.47 -28.26
C LEU A 91 19.88 8.42 -27.17
N SER A 92 20.48 7.23 -27.32
CA SER A 92 20.43 6.14 -26.33
C SER A 92 21.50 6.26 -25.24
N GLN A 93 22.27 7.37 -25.18
CA GLN A 93 23.27 7.54 -24.13
C GLN A 93 22.59 7.58 -22.75
N ALA A 94 22.84 6.50 -22.00
CA ALA A 94 22.36 6.33 -20.65
C ALA A 94 22.87 7.44 -19.72
N PRO A 95 22.14 7.74 -18.62
CA PRO A 95 22.70 8.50 -17.52
C PRO A 95 24.03 7.88 -17.07
N LEU A 96 25.01 8.75 -16.78
CA LEU A 96 26.36 8.34 -16.42
C LEU A 96 26.36 7.47 -15.16
N ILE A 97 26.98 6.29 -15.25
CA ILE A 97 27.28 5.46 -14.08
C ILE A 97 28.43 6.14 -13.34
N GLU A 98 28.09 6.98 -12.35
CA GLU A 98 29.03 7.87 -11.67
C GLU A 98 29.20 7.56 -10.19
N ASN A 99 30.46 7.44 -9.76
CA ASN A 99 30.90 7.55 -8.38
C ASN A 99 32.38 7.97 -8.34
N ALA A 100 32.99 8.02 -7.15
CA ALA A 100 34.37 8.48 -7.01
C ALA A 100 35.37 7.67 -7.85
N ALA A 101 35.14 6.36 -8.01
CA ALA A 101 36.02 5.48 -8.78
C ALA A 101 35.90 5.75 -10.29
N THR A 102 34.70 5.98 -10.83
CA THR A 102 34.56 6.29 -12.26
C THR A 102 35.11 7.68 -12.59
N CYS A 103 34.96 8.67 -11.70
CA CYS A 103 35.61 9.98 -11.83
C CYS A 103 37.15 9.87 -11.81
N PHE A 104 37.71 9.00 -10.97
CA PHE A 104 39.14 8.71 -10.97
C PHE A 104 39.61 8.20 -12.35
N TRP A 105 38.84 7.31 -12.97
CA TRP A 105 39.19 6.78 -14.29
C TRP A 105 39.18 7.82 -15.40
N THR A 106 38.33 8.86 -15.31
CA THR A 106 38.42 10.02 -16.22
C THR A 106 39.80 10.69 -16.11
N VAL A 107 40.30 10.88 -14.89
CA VAL A 107 41.64 11.45 -14.66
C VAL A 107 42.74 10.53 -15.19
N VAL A 108 42.60 9.20 -15.02
CA VAL A 108 43.58 8.24 -15.57
C VAL A 108 43.60 8.25 -17.10
N VAL A 109 42.44 8.35 -17.75
CA VAL A 109 42.35 8.43 -19.21
C VAL A 109 43.09 9.65 -19.73
N ASP A 110 42.81 10.82 -19.15
CA ASP A 110 43.47 12.07 -19.52
C ASP A 110 44.98 12.02 -19.25
N ALA A 111 45.37 11.48 -18.09
CA ALA A 111 46.78 11.36 -17.71
C ALA A 111 47.54 10.37 -18.60
N PHE A 112 46.98 9.19 -18.89
CA PHE A 112 47.60 8.20 -19.77
C PHE A 112 47.72 8.72 -21.21
N ASN A 113 46.67 9.36 -21.73
CA ASN A 113 46.70 9.95 -23.05
C ASN A 113 47.61 11.19 -23.11
N GLY A 114 47.73 11.95 -22.02
CA GLY A 114 48.66 13.08 -21.87
C GLY A 114 50.10 12.67 -21.53
N ARG A 115 50.35 11.39 -21.23
CA ARG A 115 51.62 10.85 -20.72
C ARG A 115 52.08 11.46 -19.39
N ASP A 116 51.12 11.84 -18.54
CA ASP A 116 51.35 12.38 -17.22
C ASP A 116 51.23 11.30 -16.13
N VAL A 117 52.32 10.56 -15.94
CA VAL A 117 52.36 9.49 -14.93
C VAL A 117 52.27 10.03 -13.49
N GLU A 118 52.81 11.22 -13.21
CA GLU A 118 52.84 11.76 -11.84
C GLU A 118 51.43 12.09 -11.34
N THR A 119 50.53 12.54 -12.21
CA THR A 119 49.11 12.73 -11.86
C THR A 119 48.48 11.43 -11.36
N VAL A 120 48.64 10.30 -12.07
CA VAL A 120 48.11 9.00 -11.61
C VAL A 120 48.78 8.55 -10.32
N LEU A 121 50.11 8.70 -10.20
CA LEU A 121 50.84 8.28 -9.01
C LEU A 121 50.49 9.08 -7.75
N SER A 122 50.10 10.35 -7.91
CA SER A 122 49.66 11.20 -6.80
C SER A 122 48.32 10.76 -6.19
N LEU A 123 47.53 9.98 -6.93
CA LEU A 123 46.21 9.50 -6.55
C LEU A 123 46.23 8.08 -5.98
N LEU A 124 47.40 7.42 -5.89
CA LEU A 124 47.52 6.09 -5.31
C LEU A 124 47.73 6.16 -3.80
N SER A 125 46.95 5.40 -3.04
CA SER A 125 47.23 5.20 -1.61
C SER A 125 48.54 4.45 -1.39
N VAL A 126 49.25 4.79 -0.30
CA VAL A 126 50.58 4.23 0.03
C VAL A 126 50.52 2.75 0.39
N ASP A 127 49.42 2.31 1.01
CA ASP A 127 49.19 0.96 1.51
C ASP A 127 48.30 0.09 0.60
N GLY A 128 47.83 0.67 -0.51
CA GLY A 128 46.99 -0.02 -1.48
C GLY A 128 47.72 -1.03 -2.37
N CYS A 129 46.94 -1.86 -3.06
CA CYS A 129 47.41 -2.96 -3.87
C CYS A 129 46.96 -2.83 -5.34
N LEU A 130 47.83 -3.20 -6.26
CA LEU A 130 47.43 -3.58 -7.63
C LEU A 130 47.56 -5.09 -7.73
N GLU A 131 46.47 -5.77 -8.02
CA GLU A 131 46.45 -7.21 -8.24
C GLU A 131 46.07 -7.49 -9.70
N ASP A 132 46.95 -8.14 -10.44
CA ASP A 132 46.68 -8.60 -11.79
C ASP A 132 46.30 -10.08 -11.70
N ARG A 133 45.03 -10.42 -11.97
CA ARG A 133 44.53 -11.80 -11.98
C ARG A 133 44.39 -12.38 -13.40
N ARG A 134 44.83 -11.64 -14.43
CA ARG A 134 44.76 -12.07 -15.83
C ARG A 134 45.56 -13.36 -16.07
N SER A 135 45.03 -14.16 -16.99
CA SER A 135 45.66 -15.40 -17.42
C SER A 135 47.08 -15.14 -17.96
N GLY A 136 48.08 -15.75 -17.32
CA GLY A 136 49.49 -15.64 -17.72
C GLY A 136 50.29 -14.46 -17.16
N LEU A 137 49.67 -13.48 -16.47
CA LEU A 137 50.38 -12.35 -15.85
C LEU A 137 50.40 -12.37 -14.32
N ARG A 138 49.35 -12.90 -13.67
CA ARG A 138 49.20 -13.17 -12.22
C ARG A 138 50.26 -12.55 -11.30
N GLY A 139 49.96 -11.37 -10.74
CA GLY A 139 50.88 -10.64 -9.85
C GLY A 139 50.16 -9.77 -8.82
N SER A 140 50.83 -9.47 -7.70
CA SER A 140 50.32 -8.57 -6.66
C SER A 140 51.42 -7.60 -6.26
N PHE A 141 51.14 -6.30 -6.38
CA PHE A 141 52.12 -5.23 -6.21
C PHE A 141 51.64 -4.25 -5.15
N ARG A 142 52.49 -3.96 -4.16
CA ARG A 142 52.19 -3.04 -3.05
C ARG A 142 53.30 -1.99 -2.87
N GLY A 143 52.94 -0.84 -2.30
CA GLY A 143 53.89 0.23 -1.99
C GLY A 143 54.74 0.64 -3.20
N LEU A 144 56.07 0.57 -3.07
CA LEU A 144 57.00 0.97 -4.15
C LEU A 144 56.92 0.07 -5.39
N GLU A 145 56.57 -1.21 -5.23
CA GLU A 145 56.41 -2.12 -6.38
C GLU A 145 55.19 -1.75 -7.22
N ARG A 146 54.09 -1.34 -6.56
CA ARG A 146 52.91 -0.81 -7.25
C ARG A 146 53.25 0.45 -8.04
N ARG A 147 53.95 1.40 -7.41
CA ARG A 147 54.40 2.63 -8.08
C ARG A 147 55.23 2.33 -9.33
N ARG A 148 56.20 1.42 -9.22
CA ARG A 148 57.03 0.98 -10.36
C ARG A 148 56.23 0.29 -11.46
N ALA A 149 55.22 -0.51 -11.10
CA ALA A 149 54.37 -1.17 -12.08
C ALA A 149 53.55 -0.16 -12.91
N VAL A 150 52.99 0.86 -12.26
CA VAL A 150 52.27 1.95 -12.94
C VAL A 150 53.22 2.81 -13.79
N GLU A 151 54.41 3.15 -13.28
CA GLU A 151 55.45 3.84 -14.06
C GLU A 151 55.90 3.01 -15.29
N ALA A 152 56.06 1.70 -15.12
CA ALA A 152 56.40 0.80 -16.21
C ALA A 152 55.32 0.80 -17.29
N MET A 153 54.04 0.71 -16.92
CA MET A 153 52.93 0.75 -17.87
C MET A 153 52.97 2.01 -18.76
N PHE A 154 53.23 3.19 -18.19
CA PHE A 154 53.33 4.44 -18.95
C PHE A 154 54.56 4.50 -19.86
N THR A 155 55.69 3.96 -19.41
CA THR A 155 56.97 4.03 -20.13
C THR A 155 57.12 2.95 -21.21
N THR A 156 56.50 1.78 -21.03
CA THR A 156 56.55 0.68 -21.99
C THR A 156 55.46 0.76 -23.05
N ALA A 157 54.36 1.48 -22.79
CA ALA A 157 53.29 1.65 -23.76
C ALA A 157 53.76 2.51 -24.96
N PRO A 158 53.64 2.02 -26.22
CA PRO A 158 53.97 2.78 -27.42
C PRO A 158 53.29 4.16 -27.43
N ALA A 159 53.95 5.18 -28.00
CA ALA A 159 53.48 6.56 -27.98
C ALA A 159 52.09 6.77 -28.62
N GLY A 160 51.74 5.94 -29.61
CA GLY A 160 50.43 5.93 -30.28
C GLY A 160 49.31 5.26 -29.48
N TRP A 161 49.60 4.60 -28.35
CA TRP A 161 48.54 3.98 -27.57
C TRP A 161 47.66 5.01 -26.88
N ARG A 162 46.35 4.77 -26.95
CA ARG A 162 45.29 5.54 -26.27
C ARG A 162 44.45 4.60 -25.43
N ILE A 163 44.04 5.05 -24.26
CA ILE A 163 43.10 4.33 -23.40
C ILE A 163 41.70 4.93 -23.53
N GLU A 164 40.70 4.05 -23.60
CA GLU A 164 39.29 4.33 -23.43
C GLU A 164 38.77 3.49 -22.26
N VAL A 165 37.87 4.04 -21.45
CA VAL A 165 37.26 3.32 -20.34
C VAL A 165 35.74 3.40 -20.42
N GLU A 166 35.08 2.31 -20.08
CA GLU A 166 33.62 2.17 -20.07
C GLU A 166 33.19 1.63 -18.69
N PRO A 167 32.38 2.36 -17.91
CA PRO A 167 31.87 1.86 -16.64
C PRO A 167 30.87 0.72 -16.86
N ILE A 168 31.10 -0.40 -16.20
CA ILE A 168 30.20 -1.56 -16.23
C ILE A 168 29.26 -1.51 -15.03
N ALA A 169 29.79 -1.31 -13.83
CA ALA A 169 28.99 -1.29 -12.61
C ALA A 169 29.65 -0.46 -11.51
N VAL A 170 28.85 0.12 -10.63
CA VAL A 170 29.27 0.79 -9.40
C VAL A 170 28.57 0.19 -8.20
N ARG A 171 29.27 0.17 -7.06
CA ARG A 171 28.69 -0.17 -5.77
C ARG A 171 28.97 0.94 -4.78
N GLY A 172 27.89 1.60 -4.37
CA GLY A 172 27.93 2.76 -3.49
C GLY A 172 28.90 3.83 -3.98
N SER A 173 29.56 4.51 -3.04
CA SER A 173 30.35 5.70 -3.35
C SER A 173 31.79 5.40 -3.84
N ARG A 174 32.30 4.19 -3.57
CA ARG A 174 33.75 3.89 -3.63
C ARG A 174 34.20 2.85 -4.65
N LEU A 175 33.30 1.99 -5.12
CA LEU A 175 33.66 0.82 -5.93
C LEU A 175 33.15 0.95 -7.37
N ALA A 176 34.01 0.66 -8.35
CA ALA A 176 33.59 0.57 -9.75
C ALA A 176 34.28 -0.61 -10.46
N LEU A 177 33.53 -1.27 -11.34
CA LEU A 177 34.04 -2.17 -12.35
C LEU A 177 34.07 -1.45 -13.69
N MET A 178 35.25 -1.33 -14.27
CA MET A 178 35.50 -0.65 -15.55
C MET A 178 35.98 -1.65 -16.59
N ARG A 179 35.61 -1.43 -17.84
CA ARG A 179 36.28 -2.02 -19.00
C ARG A 179 37.27 -1.01 -19.56
N GLN A 180 38.52 -1.42 -19.75
CA GLN A 180 39.56 -0.62 -20.37
C GLN A 180 39.89 -1.16 -21.74
N ARG A 181 39.98 -0.29 -22.74
CA ARG A 181 40.40 -0.62 -24.11
C ARG A 181 41.60 0.25 -24.49
N TYR A 182 42.70 -0.38 -24.83
CA TYR A 182 43.89 0.29 -25.34
C TYR A 182 43.92 0.16 -26.86
N ARG A 183 43.92 1.29 -27.56
CA ARG A 183 43.96 1.35 -29.04
C ARG A 183 45.29 1.88 -29.52
N ASP A 184 45.76 1.39 -30.66
CA ASP A 184 46.91 1.96 -31.33
C ASP A 184 46.49 3.00 -32.37
N SER A 185 46.68 4.29 -32.05
CA SER A 185 46.37 5.40 -32.94
C SER A 185 47.32 5.51 -34.15
N ALA A 186 48.34 4.66 -34.24
CA ALA A 186 49.22 4.56 -35.41
C ALA A 186 48.66 3.64 -36.52
N THR A 187 47.54 2.95 -36.26
CA THR A 187 46.82 2.13 -37.25
C THR A 187 45.62 2.88 -37.83
N ASP A 188 45.38 2.76 -39.14
CA ASP A 188 44.30 3.49 -39.83
C ASP A 188 42.89 3.16 -39.28
N ASP A 189 42.71 1.99 -38.65
CA ASP A 189 41.44 1.51 -38.09
C ASP A 189 41.35 1.63 -36.55
N GLY A 190 42.38 2.14 -35.86
CA GLY A 190 42.38 2.29 -34.40
C GLY A 190 42.16 0.97 -33.64
N GLN A 191 42.88 -0.09 -34.04
CA GLN A 191 42.69 -1.44 -33.53
C GLN A 191 42.90 -1.52 -32.00
N ILE A 192 42.00 -2.24 -31.31
CA ILE A 192 42.15 -2.57 -29.89
C ILE A 192 43.30 -3.58 -29.73
N VAL A 193 44.32 -3.21 -28.96
CA VAL A 193 45.52 -4.02 -28.71
C VAL A 193 45.46 -4.72 -27.35
N VAL A 194 44.82 -4.10 -26.37
CA VAL A 194 44.59 -4.69 -25.04
C VAL A 194 43.19 -4.34 -24.58
N GLU A 195 42.46 -5.34 -24.07
CA GLU A 195 41.17 -5.15 -23.40
C GLU A 195 41.22 -5.88 -22.05
N ILE A 196 40.85 -5.18 -20.98
CA ILE A 196 40.85 -5.72 -19.61
C ILE A 196 39.65 -5.20 -18.82
N LEU A 197 39.29 -5.93 -17.77
CA LEU A 197 38.29 -5.50 -16.78
C LEU A 197 39.00 -5.16 -15.46
N THR A 198 38.60 -4.09 -14.79
CA THR A 198 39.25 -3.66 -13.55
C THR A 198 38.23 -3.26 -12.49
N VAL A 199 38.31 -3.92 -11.32
CA VAL A 199 37.61 -3.48 -10.11
C VAL A 199 38.49 -2.48 -9.38
N THR A 200 37.96 -1.30 -9.09
CA THR A 200 38.67 -0.21 -8.42
C THR A 200 37.96 0.15 -7.13
N GLU A 201 38.71 0.25 -6.03
CA GLU A 201 38.23 0.70 -4.74
C GLU A 201 38.90 2.01 -4.34
N MET A 202 38.10 3.02 -4.00
CA MET A 202 38.56 4.31 -3.50
C MET A 202 38.64 4.32 -1.97
N ARG A 203 39.68 4.95 -1.43
CA ARG A 203 39.75 5.37 -0.02
C ARG A 203 39.28 6.81 0.12
N ASP A 204 38.28 7.00 0.98
CA ASP A 204 37.69 8.28 1.34
C ASP A 204 37.27 9.11 0.12
N ASN A 205 36.91 8.44 -0.99
CA ASN A 205 36.55 9.04 -2.29
C ASN A 205 37.62 9.94 -2.93
N THR A 206 38.88 9.88 -2.45
CA THR A 206 39.96 10.78 -2.92
C THR A 206 41.13 10.07 -3.58
N VAL A 207 41.46 8.87 -3.12
CA VAL A 207 42.64 8.13 -3.60
C VAL A 207 42.27 6.70 -3.91
N VAL A 208 42.93 6.08 -4.88
CA VAL A 208 42.73 4.68 -5.18
C VAL A 208 43.38 3.83 -4.11
N HIS A 209 42.55 3.05 -3.43
CA HIS A 209 43.03 2.03 -2.52
C HIS A 209 43.53 0.82 -3.31
N ASP A 210 42.63 0.08 -3.93
CA ASP A 210 42.96 -1.17 -4.61
C ASP A 210 42.47 -1.19 -6.05
N THR A 211 43.18 -1.92 -6.89
CA THR A 211 42.78 -2.25 -8.27
C THR A 211 43.01 -3.72 -8.53
N VAL A 212 42.01 -4.42 -9.08
CA VAL A 212 42.10 -5.83 -9.46
C VAL A 212 41.77 -5.98 -10.94
N ASP A 213 42.74 -6.47 -11.73
CA ASP A 213 42.61 -6.63 -13.18
C ASP A 213 42.25 -8.07 -13.57
N PHE A 214 41.33 -8.20 -14.53
CA PHE A 214 40.83 -9.45 -15.06
C PHE A 214 40.89 -9.45 -16.59
N ASP A 215 40.86 -10.65 -17.18
CA ASP A 215 40.75 -10.81 -18.64
C ASP A 215 39.42 -10.23 -19.15
N ALA A 216 39.37 -9.82 -20.42
CA ALA A 216 38.19 -9.19 -21.02
C ALA A 216 36.92 -10.07 -20.98
N ASP A 217 37.09 -11.39 -21.01
CA ASP A 217 36.03 -12.40 -20.91
C ASP A 217 35.72 -12.82 -19.45
N GLY A 218 36.51 -12.35 -18.47
CA GLY A 218 36.39 -12.67 -17.04
C GLY A 218 35.31 -11.88 -16.29
N LEU A 219 34.21 -11.49 -16.96
CA LEU A 219 33.20 -10.59 -16.39
C LEU A 219 32.56 -11.12 -15.09
N THR A 220 32.24 -12.41 -15.03
CA THR A 220 31.63 -13.03 -13.84
C THR A 220 32.54 -12.89 -12.62
N SER A 221 33.82 -13.22 -12.75
CA SER A 221 34.78 -13.11 -11.64
C SER A 221 35.04 -11.66 -11.22
N ALA A 222 34.98 -10.72 -12.16
CA ALA A 222 35.10 -9.30 -11.85
C ALA A 222 33.87 -8.78 -11.09
N ILE A 223 32.67 -9.26 -11.41
CA ILE A 223 31.44 -8.98 -10.64
C ILE A 223 31.53 -9.61 -9.25
N GLU A 224 31.94 -10.87 -9.13
CA GLU A 224 32.11 -11.54 -7.83
C GLU A 224 33.06 -10.78 -6.89
N GLU A 225 34.18 -10.28 -7.41
CA GLU A 225 35.11 -9.43 -6.65
C GLU A 225 34.48 -8.09 -6.25
N LEU A 226 33.70 -7.47 -7.15
CA LEU A 226 32.97 -6.24 -6.87
C LEU A 226 31.95 -6.45 -5.73
N GLU A 227 31.18 -7.54 -5.77
CA GLU A 227 30.20 -7.85 -4.72
C GLU A 227 30.87 -8.20 -3.39
N TYR A 228 31.95 -8.98 -3.42
CA TYR A 228 32.73 -9.30 -2.22
C TYR A 228 33.21 -8.04 -1.49
N ARG A 229 33.78 -7.08 -2.24
CA ARG A 229 34.26 -5.81 -1.67
C ARG A 229 33.11 -4.93 -1.17
N TYR A 230 31.98 -4.93 -1.87
CA TYR A 230 30.83 -4.14 -1.44
C TYR A 230 30.26 -4.65 -0.11
N VAL A 231 30.10 -5.97 0.02
CA VAL A 231 29.65 -6.62 1.26
C VAL A 231 30.64 -6.43 2.41
N ALA A 232 31.95 -6.46 2.14
CA ALA A 232 32.97 -6.19 3.15
C ALA A 232 33.04 -4.69 3.57
N GLY A 233 32.47 -3.80 2.76
CA GLY A 233 32.53 -2.35 2.94
C GLY A 233 31.15 -1.73 3.17
N GLU A 234 30.69 -0.92 2.22
CA GLU A 234 29.49 -0.08 2.36
C GLU A 234 28.19 -0.88 2.58
N ALA A 235 28.09 -2.11 2.07
CA ALA A 235 26.94 -2.98 2.27
C ALA A 235 27.04 -3.88 3.52
N ALA A 236 28.07 -3.75 4.36
CA ALA A 236 28.25 -4.63 5.52
C ALA A 236 27.02 -4.72 6.45
N PRO A 237 26.30 -3.62 6.78
CA PRO A 237 25.08 -3.70 7.59
C PRO A 237 23.95 -4.52 6.95
N TYR A 238 23.94 -4.60 5.61
CA TYR A 238 22.89 -5.25 4.82
C TYR A 238 23.47 -6.43 4.01
N SER A 239 24.55 -7.04 4.52
CA SER A 239 25.30 -8.10 3.84
C SER A 239 24.41 -9.26 3.44
N ARG A 240 23.49 -9.67 4.33
CA ARG A 240 22.51 -10.73 4.08
C ARG A 240 21.58 -10.40 2.91
N THR A 241 20.96 -9.23 2.96
CA THR A 241 20.01 -8.72 1.96
C THR A 241 20.66 -8.60 0.60
N TRP A 242 21.81 -7.92 0.53
CA TRP A 242 22.53 -7.75 -0.73
C TRP A 242 23.01 -9.09 -1.32
N THR A 243 23.51 -10.00 -0.49
CA THR A 243 23.94 -11.33 -0.96
C THR A 243 22.78 -12.10 -1.60
N ALA A 244 21.58 -12.04 -1.02
CA ALA A 244 20.39 -12.68 -1.58
C ALA A 244 19.99 -12.10 -2.95
N ILE A 245 20.05 -10.77 -3.09
CA ILE A 245 19.74 -10.07 -4.35
C ILE A 245 20.79 -10.40 -5.42
N ALA A 246 22.08 -10.28 -5.11
CA ALA A 246 23.16 -10.60 -6.04
C ALA A 246 23.09 -12.06 -6.52
N GLU A 247 22.80 -13.00 -5.61
CA GLU A 247 22.63 -14.42 -5.95
C GLU A 247 21.42 -14.66 -6.85
N ALA A 248 20.32 -13.91 -6.69
CA ALA A 248 19.15 -14.05 -7.55
C ALA A 248 19.43 -13.66 -9.01
N PHE A 249 20.17 -12.59 -9.24
CA PHE A 249 20.61 -12.18 -10.58
C PHE A 249 21.62 -13.18 -11.16
N ALA A 250 22.52 -13.71 -10.34
CA ALA A 250 23.44 -14.78 -10.74
C ALA A 250 22.70 -16.07 -11.11
N ALA A 251 21.69 -16.46 -10.34
CA ALA A 251 20.84 -17.62 -10.59
C ALA A 251 20.08 -17.48 -11.92
N PHE A 252 19.49 -16.32 -12.21
CA PHE A 252 18.87 -16.06 -13.52
C PHE A 252 19.86 -16.29 -14.68
N ASN A 253 21.08 -15.79 -14.55
CA ASN A 253 22.13 -15.96 -15.56
C ASN A 253 22.57 -17.43 -15.70
N ARG A 254 22.44 -18.25 -14.65
CA ARG A 254 22.66 -19.71 -14.68
C ARG A 254 21.44 -20.51 -15.14
N ARG A 255 20.31 -19.85 -15.45
CA ARG A 255 19.01 -20.47 -15.80
C ARG A 255 18.35 -21.20 -14.63
N GLU A 256 18.53 -20.67 -13.43
CA GLU A 256 17.94 -21.18 -12.19
C GLU A 256 16.84 -20.22 -11.71
N ILE A 257 15.69 -20.75 -11.32
CA ILE A 257 14.56 -19.97 -10.78
C ILE A 257 14.45 -20.27 -9.29
N PRO A 258 14.40 -19.24 -8.41
CA PRO A 258 14.18 -19.44 -6.98
C PRO A 258 12.88 -20.20 -6.71
N SER A 259 12.89 -21.07 -5.69
CA SER A 259 11.70 -21.82 -5.25
C SER A 259 11.44 -21.54 -3.76
N PRO A 260 10.27 -21.00 -3.37
CA PRO A 260 9.20 -20.51 -4.25
C PRO A 260 9.64 -19.30 -5.08
N PRO A 261 9.00 -19.04 -6.24
CA PRO A 261 9.26 -17.83 -7.03
C PRO A 261 8.81 -16.57 -6.27
N PRO A 262 9.55 -15.45 -6.36
CA PRO A 262 9.12 -14.19 -5.75
C PRO A 262 7.84 -13.66 -6.41
N ALA A 263 7.08 -12.86 -5.65
CA ALA A 263 5.99 -12.08 -6.21
C ALA A 263 6.54 -11.14 -7.30
N TRP A 264 5.88 -11.11 -8.45
CA TRP A 264 6.35 -10.37 -9.63
C TRP A 264 5.32 -9.32 -10.03
N VAL A 265 5.75 -8.05 -10.11
CA VAL A 265 4.91 -6.92 -10.53
C VAL A 265 5.63 -6.12 -11.60
N ASP A 266 4.94 -5.80 -12.69
CA ASP A 266 5.49 -5.03 -13.80
C ASP A 266 4.71 -3.72 -13.94
N HIS A 267 5.34 -2.61 -13.56
CA HIS A 267 4.74 -1.27 -13.59
C HIS A 267 5.03 -0.53 -14.91
N ARG A 268 5.78 -1.15 -15.84
CA ARG A 268 6.17 -0.51 -17.10
C ARG A 268 4.94 -0.23 -17.99
N VAL A 269 4.90 0.94 -18.61
CA VAL A 269 3.78 1.41 -19.46
C VAL A 269 3.58 0.50 -20.70
N THR A 270 4.68 -0.09 -21.17
CA THR A 270 4.70 -1.10 -22.24
C THR A 270 5.04 -2.47 -21.65
N ALA A 271 4.19 -2.96 -20.75
CA ALA A 271 4.28 -4.30 -20.20
C ALA A 271 4.54 -5.31 -21.34
N THR A 272 5.75 -5.85 -21.39
CA THR A 272 6.17 -6.80 -22.43
C THR A 272 5.71 -8.22 -22.10
N ILE A 273 5.20 -8.42 -20.87
CA ILE A 273 4.88 -9.70 -20.29
C ILE A 273 3.56 -9.53 -19.52
N GLU A 274 2.51 -10.27 -19.88
CA GLU A 274 1.27 -10.29 -19.11
C GLU A 274 1.54 -10.81 -17.68
N ALA A 275 0.83 -10.26 -16.69
CA ALA A 275 0.87 -10.75 -15.31
C ALA A 275 0.48 -12.25 -15.28
N GLY A 276 1.48 -13.12 -15.15
CA GLY A 276 1.35 -14.58 -15.23
C GLY A 276 2.55 -15.28 -14.58
N ASP A 277 2.51 -16.61 -14.48
CA ASP A 277 3.51 -17.46 -13.82
C ASP A 277 4.96 -17.07 -14.19
N LEU A 278 5.69 -16.50 -13.22
CA LEU A 278 7.08 -16.07 -13.35
C LEU A 278 7.95 -17.17 -13.99
N THR A 279 7.70 -18.42 -13.64
CA THR A 279 8.45 -19.57 -14.13
C THR A 279 8.29 -19.74 -15.64
N ALA A 280 7.06 -19.62 -16.13
CA ALA A 280 6.75 -19.71 -17.54
C ALA A 280 7.34 -18.53 -18.33
N ASN A 281 7.28 -17.32 -17.75
CA ASN A 281 7.78 -16.10 -18.38
C ASN A 281 9.30 -16.08 -18.52
N LEU A 282 10.04 -16.42 -17.46
CA LEU A 282 11.50 -16.53 -17.52
C LEU A 282 11.95 -17.67 -18.44
N GLY A 283 11.23 -18.80 -18.41
CA GLY A 283 11.46 -19.92 -19.33
C GLY A 283 11.31 -19.52 -20.80
N ALA A 284 10.24 -18.79 -21.13
CA ALA A 284 10.02 -18.26 -22.48
C ALA A 284 11.13 -17.30 -22.89
N ALA A 285 11.55 -16.38 -22.02
CA ALA A 285 12.64 -15.44 -22.31
C ALA A 285 13.96 -16.17 -22.65
N TRP A 286 14.31 -17.23 -21.91
CA TRP A 286 15.49 -18.05 -22.19
C TRP A 286 15.36 -18.87 -23.47
N ASP A 287 14.15 -19.29 -23.83
CA ASP A 287 13.89 -19.96 -25.10
C ASP A 287 14.00 -19.00 -26.29
N PHE A 288 13.56 -17.75 -26.16
CA PHE A 288 13.67 -16.74 -27.22
C PHE A 288 15.11 -16.22 -27.38
N ALA A 289 15.82 -16.03 -26.27
CA ALA A 289 17.17 -15.50 -26.22
C ALA A 289 18.09 -16.37 -25.32
N PRO A 290 18.71 -17.43 -25.86
CA PRO A 290 19.49 -18.40 -25.09
C PRO A 290 20.73 -17.82 -24.40
N ASP A 291 21.22 -16.68 -24.86
CA ASP A 291 22.37 -15.93 -24.34
C ASP A 291 21.95 -14.71 -23.50
N VAL A 292 20.67 -14.56 -23.16
CA VAL A 292 20.20 -13.41 -22.36
C VAL A 292 20.84 -13.40 -20.97
N LEU A 293 21.37 -12.25 -20.57
CA LEU A 293 22.01 -12.01 -19.29
C LEU A 293 21.45 -10.75 -18.66
N VAL A 294 21.33 -10.76 -17.34
CA VAL A 294 20.98 -9.59 -16.54
C VAL A 294 22.15 -9.21 -15.64
N ARG A 295 22.38 -7.91 -15.48
CA ARG A 295 23.39 -7.37 -14.55
C ARG A 295 22.83 -6.17 -13.81
N ILE A 296 23.40 -5.90 -12.63
CA ILE A 296 23.09 -4.72 -11.82
C ILE A 296 24.20 -3.67 -12.02
N PRO A 297 24.00 -2.61 -12.83
CA PRO A 297 24.99 -1.56 -13.00
C PRO A 297 25.11 -0.67 -11.77
N ARG A 298 24.03 -0.43 -11.03
CA ARG A 298 24.01 0.53 -9.93
C ARG A 298 23.02 0.11 -8.85
N VAL A 299 23.37 0.42 -7.61
CA VAL A 299 22.47 0.32 -6.44
C VAL A 299 22.12 1.75 -6.02
N HIS A 300 20.83 2.10 -6.05
CA HIS A 300 20.35 3.43 -5.66
C HIS A 300 20.06 3.50 -4.17
N ARG A 301 19.47 2.44 -3.61
CA ARG A 301 19.14 2.33 -2.19
C ARG A 301 19.25 0.87 -1.75
N LEU A 302 19.72 0.65 -0.53
CA LEU A 302 19.84 -0.67 0.11
C LEU A 302 19.54 -0.50 1.60
N ASN A 303 18.70 -1.36 2.13
CA ASN A 303 18.41 -1.46 3.57
C ASN A 303 18.25 -2.93 3.98
N GLU A 304 17.72 -3.18 5.18
CA GLU A 304 17.48 -4.55 5.68
C GLU A 304 16.43 -5.32 4.85
N ARG A 305 15.44 -4.62 4.30
CA ARG A 305 14.30 -5.21 3.57
C ARG A 305 14.61 -5.51 2.10
N GLY A 306 15.47 -4.73 1.45
CA GLY A 306 15.73 -4.91 0.02
C GLY A 306 16.63 -3.84 -0.61
N ALA A 307 16.54 -3.73 -1.94
CA ALA A 307 17.26 -2.71 -2.71
C ALA A 307 16.46 -2.19 -3.91
N VAL A 308 16.77 -0.94 -4.29
CA VAL A 308 16.42 -0.36 -5.60
C VAL A 308 17.68 -0.35 -6.46
N VAL A 309 17.61 -0.99 -7.63
CA VAL A 309 18.75 -1.19 -8.50
C VAL A 309 18.43 -0.85 -9.94
N ASP A 310 19.43 -0.36 -10.67
CA ASP A 310 19.38 -0.43 -12.14
C ASP A 310 19.56 -1.89 -12.56
N GLN A 311 18.85 -2.32 -13.60
CA GLN A 311 19.13 -3.55 -14.31
C GLN A 311 19.39 -3.30 -15.79
N VAL A 312 20.40 -3.98 -16.34
CA VAL A 312 20.65 -4.05 -17.78
C VAL A 312 20.43 -5.50 -18.20
N VAL A 313 19.52 -5.70 -19.15
CA VAL A 313 19.29 -6.99 -19.81
C VAL A 313 19.88 -6.94 -21.20
N LYS A 314 20.69 -7.94 -21.54
CA LYS A 314 21.35 -8.06 -22.85
C LYS A 314 21.23 -9.48 -23.37
N GLY A 315 20.89 -9.66 -24.63
CA GLY A 315 20.83 -10.97 -25.26
C GLY A 315 20.69 -10.89 -26.76
N SER A 316 20.57 -12.05 -27.39
CA SER A 316 20.35 -12.20 -28.83
C SER A 316 19.21 -13.19 -29.09
N PHE A 317 18.26 -12.79 -29.91
CA PHE A 317 17.22 -13.67 -30.41
C PHE A 317 17.83 -14.77 -31.29
N LYS A 318 17.19 -15.95 -31.34
CA LYS A 318 17.61 -17.08 -32.20
C LYS A 318 17.72 -16.71 -33.69
N GLU A 319 16.97 -15.70 -34.11
CA GLU A 319 16.94 -15.14 -35.48
C GLU A 319 18.14 -14.23 -35.79
N GLY A 320 19.03 -13.97 -34.81
CA GLY A 320 20.30 -13.25 -35.00
C GLY A 320 20.30 -11.76 -34.62
N PHE A 321 19.23 -11.27 -33.99
CA PHE A 321 19.13 -9.88 -33.54
C PHE A 321 19.59 -9.76 -32.07
N SER A 322 20.51 -8.83 -31.77
CA SER A 322 20.89 -8.51 -30.40
C SER A 322 20.03 -7.38 -29.83
N PHE A 323 19.76 -7.44 -28.53
CA PHE A 323 19.05 -6.40 -27.79
C PHE A 323 19.80 -6.08 -26.50
N GLU A 324 19.69 -4.83 -26.08
CA GLU A 324 20.11 -4.36 -24.76
C GLU A 324 19.08 -3.32 -24.30
N TYR A 325 18.52 -3.50 -23.10
CA TYR A 325 17.59 -2.54 -22.50
C TYR A 325 17.87 -2.37 -21.01
N ARG A 326 17.35 -1.26 -20.47
CA ARG A 326 17.56 -0.82 -19.08
C ARG A 326 16.25 -0.52 -18.40
N GLU A 327 16.18 -0.87 -17.13
CA GLU A 327 15.01 -0.74 -16.27
C GLU A 327 15.44 -0.54 -14.82
N ILE A 328 14.51 -0.11 -13.97
CA ILE A 328 14.70 -0.11 -12.52
C ILE A 328 14.01 -1.35 -11.95
N ALA A 329 14.70 -2.01 -11.02
CA ALA A 329 14.13 -3.12 -10.25
C ALA A 329 14.09 -2.77 -8.76
N VAL A 330 12.93 -3.00 -8.15
CA VAL A 330 12.74 -3.00 -6.70
C VAL A 330 12.69 -4.45 -6.24
N VAL A 331 13.63 -4.84 -5.39
CA VAL A 331 13.75 -6.22 -4.90
C VAL A 331 13.69 -6.23 -3.38
N THR A 332 12.69 -6.90 -2.82
CA THR A 332 12.66 -7.18 -1.38
C THR A 332 13.13 -8.60 -1.10
N VAL A 333 13.62 -8.80 0.13
CA VAL A 333 14.17 -10.06 0.62
C VAL A 333 13.44 -10.43 1.89
N ASP A 334 13.00 -11.68 1.96
CA ASP A 334 12.62 -12.35 3.19
C ASP A 334 13.65 -13.44 3.54
N GLY A 335 14.16 -13.38 4.76
CA GLY A 335 15.26 -14.24 5.20
C GLY A 335 16.50 -14.16 4.31
N ASN A 336 16.75 -15.20 3.50
CA ASN A 336 17.92 -15.31 2.61
C ASN A 336 17.52 -15.31 1.12
N ARG A 337 16.29 -14.92 0.78
CA ARG A 337 15.75 -15.09 -0.57
C ARG A 337 14.92 -13.88 -0.97
N PRO A 338 14.96 -13.47 -2.24
CA PRO A 338 14.00 -12.48 -2.73
C PRO A 338 12.57 -13.01 -2.58
N ASP A 339 11.70 -12.21 -1.96
CA ASP A 339 10.27 -12.49 -1.82
C ASP A 339 9.43 -11.69 -2.83
N ARG A 340 9.95 -10.56 -3.32
CA ARG A 340 9.28 -9.71 -4.31
C ARG A 340 10.26 -9.09 -5.29
N PHE A 341 9.80 -8.92 -6.53
CA PHE A 341 10.49 -8.26 -7.61
C PHE A 341 9.50 -7.36 -8.38
N GLU A 342 9.76 -6.07 -8.41
CA GLU A 342 8.97 -5.10 -9.19
C GLU A 342 9.83 -4.40 -10.24
N MET A 343 9.28 -4.20 -11.43
CA MET A 343 9.96 -3.55 -12.57
C MET A 343 9.34 -2.22 -12.92
N PHE A 344 10.17 -1.23 -13.21
CA PHE A 344 9.78 0.11 -13.62
C PHE A 344 10.54 0.55 -14.87
N ASP A 345 9.97 1.52 -15.59
CA ASP A 345 10.69 2.16 -16.69
C ASP A 345 11.92 2.92 -16.14
N PRO A 346 13.00 3.04 -16.92
CA PRO A 346 14.25 3.66 -16.45
C PRO A 346 14.11 5.14 -16.03
N GLU A 347 13.02 5.79 -16.45
CA GLU A 347 12.70 7.19 -16.12
C GLU A 347 11.97 7.32 -14.77
N ASP A 348 11.37 6.24 -14.26
CA ASP A 348 10.51 6.22 -13.07
C ASP A 348 11.28 5.89 -11.78
N LEU A 349 12.54 6.31 -11.68
CA LEU A 349 13.38 6.02 -10.52
C LEU A 349 12.78 6.56 -9.20
N GLU A 350 12.19 7.76 -9.22
CA GLU A 350 11.57 8.36 -8.02
C GLU A 350 10.32 7.59 -7.59
N GLU A 351 9.54 7.07 -8.53
CA GLU A 351 8.39 6.21 -8.25
C GLU A 351 8.86 4.88 -7.67
N ALA A 352 9.89 4.26 -8.25
CA ALA A 352 10.50 3.05 -7.72
C ALA A 352 11.09 3.24 -6.31
N LEU A 353 11.70 4.40 -6.03
CA LEU A 353 12.20 4.75 -4.70
C LEU A 353 11.07 4.97 -3.69
N THR A 354 10.00 5.66 -4.08
CA THR A 354 8.80 5.85 -3.26
C THR A 354 8.15 4.50 -2.95
N ARG A 355 8.00 3.65 -3.97
CA ARG A 355 7.46 2.32 -3.82
C ARG A 355 8.34 1.45 -2.93
N PHE A 356 9.66 1.50 -3.11
CA PHE A 356 10.57 0.81 -2.22
C PHE A 356 10.50 1.32 -0.78
N ASP A 357 10.27 2.62 -0.58
CA ASP A 357 9.99 3.16 0.73
C ASP A 357 8.70 2.52 1.26
N GLU A 358 7.56 2.54 0.56
CA GLU A 358 6.33 1.85 1.00
C GLU A 358 6.56 0.37 1.38
N LEU A 359 7.32 -0.37 0.56
CA LEU A 359 7.65 -1.78 0.81
C LEU A 359 8.64 -2.01 1.95
N SER A 360 9.51 -1.03 2.19
CA SER A 360 10.43 -0.97 3.34
C SER A 360 9.73 -0.46 4.60
N HIS A 361 8.61 0.24 4.44
CA HIS A 361 7.71 0.75 5.47
C HIS A 361 6.56 -0.22 5.74
N ALA A 362 6.62 -1.48 5.29
CA ALA A 362 5.88 -2.57 5.94
C ALA A 362 6.23 -2.52 7.43
N LEU A 363 5.34 -1.91 8.22
CA LEU A 363 5.75 -0.97 9.27
C LEU A 363 6.71 -1.61 10.26
N ARG A 364 7.85 -0.95 10.48
CA ARG A 364 8.60 -1.22 11.70
C ARG A 364 7.65 -0.95 12.87
N ILE A 365 7.59 -1.90 13.79
CA ILE A 365 6.92 -1.75 15.08
C ILE A 365 7.68 -0.65 15.84
N GLU A 366 7.29 0.61 15.66
CA GLU A 366 8.01 1.76 16.20
C GLU A 366 7.18 2.52 17.23
N ASN A 367 7.64 2.48 18.48
CA ASN A 367 7.21 3.42 19.52
C ASN A 367 8.41 3.78 20.42
N THR A 368 8.16 4.45 21.53
CA THR A 368 9.25 4.83 22.45
C THR A 368 9.90 3.61 23.09
N ALA A 369 9.13 2.55 23.34
CA ALA A 369 9.65 1.33 23.93
C ALA A 369 10.58 0.57 22.98
N THR A 370 10.25 0.47 21.68
CA THR A 370 11.10 -0.24 20.71
C THR A 370 12.43 0.46 20.49
N ARG A 371 12.45 1.80 20.34
CA ARG A 371 13.69 2.57 20.32
C ARG A 371 14.54 2.40 21.58
N MET A 372 13.89 2.28 22.74
CA MET A 372 14.60 2.04 24.00
C MET A 372 15.21 0.64 24.04
N TRP A 373 14.48 -0.38 23.55
CA TRP A 373 14.98 -1.76 23.43
C TRP A 373 16.23 -1.85 22.56
N GLU A 374 16.25 -1.19 21.40
CA GLU A 374 17.43 -1.13 20.53
C GLU A 374 18.63 -0.52 21.25
N ARG A 375 18.43 0.62 21.91
CA ARG A 375 19.49 1.27 22.69
C ARG A 375 20.01 0.40 23.84
N LEU A 376 19.13 -0.39 24.46
CA LEU A 376 19.50 -1.33 25.52
C LEU A 376 20.30 -2.51 24.97
N ALA A 377 19.90 -3.05 23.82
CA ALA A 377 20.63 -4.09 23.11
C ALA A 377 22.02 -3.60 22.67
N ASP A 378 22.11 -2.39 22.11
CA ASP A 378 23.37 -1.74 21.75
C ASP A 378 24.29 -1.55 22.95
N ALA A 379 23.78 -1.04 24.08
CA ALA A 379 24.57 -0.87 25.29
C ALA A 379 25.13 -2.21 25.80
N PHE A 380 24.33 -3.28 25.76
CA PHE A 380 24.81 -4.63 26.10
C PHE A 380 25.87 -5.13 25.11
N ASN A 381 25.63 -4.99 23.81
CA ASN A 381 26.51 -5.47 22.75
C ASN A 381 27.87 -4.75 22.73
N HIS A 382 27.89 -3.46 23.08
CA HIS A 382 29.11 -2.66 23.26
C HIS A 382 29.74 -2.81 24.65
N ARG A 383 29.10 -3.55 25.56
CA ARG A 383 29.53 -3.76 26.94
C ARG A 383 29.60 -2.46 27.76
N ASP A 384 28.73 -1.51 27.45
CA ASP A 384 28.55 -0.26 28.19
C ASP A 384 27.47 -0.43 29.27
N ILE A 385 27.90 -0.86 30.46
CA ILE A 385 27.00 -1.08 31.59
C ILE A 385 26.41 0.23 32.14
N GLU A 386 27.14 1.35 32.04
CA GLU A 386 26.65 2.64 32.54
C GLU A 386 25.52 3.14 31.64
N GLN A 387 25.67 3.04 30.32
CA GLN A 387 24.60 3.32 29.37
C GLN A 387 23.40 2.38 29.57
N PHE A 388 23.64 1.08 29.75
CA PHE A 388 22.59 0.10 30.00
C PHE A 388 21.77 0.46 31.25
N LEU A 389 22.43 0.78 32.37
CA LEU A 389 21.77 1.16 33.62
C LEU A 389 21.04 2.51 33.48
N ALA A 390 21.61 3.47 32.73
CA ALA A 390 21.00 4.77 32.50
C ALA A 390 19.69 4.72 31.69
N LEU A 391 19.47 3.67 30.90
CA LEU A 391 18.22 3.46 30.15
C LEU A 391 17.10 2.87 31.02
N THR A 392 17.45 2.33 32.20
CA THR A 392 16.51 1.66 33.10
C THR A 392 16.10 2.54 34.27
N SER A 393 14.83 2.49 34.65
CA SER A 393 14.35 3.19 35.83
C SER A 393 14.97 2.58 37.10
N PRO A 394 15.49 3.40 38.04
CA PRO A 394 16.04 2.91 39.31
C PRO A 394 14.98 2.31 40.23
N ASP A 395 13.69 2.63 40.01
CA ASP A 395 12.56 2.08 40.76
C ASP A 395 11.92 0.85 40.09
N GLY A 396 12.38 0.48 38.90
CA GLY A 396 11.82 -0.61 38.12
C GLY A 396 12.15 -1.98 38.71
N ARG A 397 11.28 -2.95 38.43
CA ARG A 397 11.35 -4.34 38.89
C ARG A 397 11.54 -5.29 37.71
N ILE A 398 11.95 -6.53 37.98
CA ILE A 398 11.90 -7.62 36.99
C ILE A 398 11.04 -8.73 37.60
N ASP A 399 9.93 -9.04 36.95
CA ASP A 399 9.05 -10.15 37.28
C ASP A 399 9.29 -11.29 36.27
N ASP A 400 10.14 -12.24 36.66
CA ASP A 400 10.48 -13.39 35.81
C ASP A 400 9.51 -14.53 36.09
N ARG A 401 8.52 -14.69 35.21
CA ARG A 401 7.46 -15.70 35.32
C ARG A 401 7.79 -17.00 34.60
N ARG A 402 9.00 -17.14 34.05
CA ARG A 402 9.46 -18.35 33.33
C ARG A 402 9.41 -19.60 34.20
N LYS A 403 8.95 -20.70 33.62
CA LYS A 403 8.81 -22.00 34.30
C LYS A 403 10.17 -22.45 34.84
N GLY A 404 10.27 -22.64 36.15
CA GLY A 404 11.48 -23.11 36.84
C GLY A 404 12.42 -22.02 37.36
N LEU A 405 12.20 -20.74 37.01
CA LEU A 405 12.89 -19.59 37.61
C LEU A 405 12.00 -18.86 38.62
N GLN A 406 10.80 -18.42 38.20
CA GLN A 406 9.78 -17.76 39.04
C GLN A 406 10.37 -16.80 40.07
N ALA A 407 11.04 -15.74 39.60
CA ALA A 407 11.82 -14.82 40.42
C ALA A 407 11.31 -13.38 40.29
N LEU A 408 11.11 -12.73 41.43
CA LEU A 408 10.78 -11.30 41.48
C LEU A 408 11.99 -10.53 42.00
N HIS A 409 12.69 -9.83 41.11
CA HIS A 409 13.79 -8.96 41.47
C HIS A 409 13.25 -7.58 41.87
N ASP A 410 13.50 -7.20 43.12
CA ASP A 410 13.15 -5.88 43.61
C ASP A 410 14.12 -4.79 43.11
N ARG A 411 13.87 -3.55 43.52
CA ARG A 411 14.65 -2.36 43.12
C ARG A 411 16.16 -2.52 43.39
N SER A 412 16.54 -3.20 44.47
CA SER A 412 17.94 -3.40 44.87
C SER A 412 18.60 -4.57 44.14
N ASP A 413 17.80 -5.51 43.63
CA ASP A 413 18.25 -6.70 42.91
C ASP A 413 18.49 -6.44 41.43
N ARG A 414 17.74 -5.53 40.82
CA ARG A 414 17.83 -5.25 39.38
C ARG A 414 19.21 -4.81 38.93
N LYS A 415 19.86 -3.89 39.65
CA LYS A 415 21.25 -3.47 39.34
C LYS A 415 22.22 -4.64 39.42
N ARG A 416 22.04 -5.54 40.40
CA ARG A 416 22.87 -6.74 40.56
C ARG A 416 22.62 -7.75 39.43
N ALA A 417 21.36 -7.93 39.02
CA ALA A 417 20.99 -8.77 37.89
C ALA A 417 21.60 -8.26 36.57
N ALA A 418 21.54 -6.94 36.33
CA ALA A 418 22.20 -6.32 35.18
C ALA A 418 23.74 -6.52 35.24
N GLN A 419 24.37 -6.31 36.40
CA GLN A 419 25.80 -6.59 36.56
C GLN A 419 26.15 -8.06 36.28
N ALA A 420 25.36 -9.00 36.79
CA ALA A 420 25.57 -10.43 36.54
C ALA A 420 25.40 -10.79 35.06
N LEU A 421 24.46 -10.16 34.35
CA LEU A 421 24.28 -10.32 32.91
C LEU A 421 25.54 -9.87 32.13
N PHE A 422 26.21 -8.81 32.57
CA PHE A 422 27.46 -8.32 31.95
C PHE A 422 28.71 -9.17 32.27
N GLU A 423 28.61 -10.14 33.19
CA GLU A 423 29.65 -11.17 33.41
C GLU A 423 29.59 -12.31 32.38
N ALA A 424 28.54 -12.36 31.54
CA ALA A 424 28.44 -13.32 30.44
C ALA A 424 29.61 -13.17 29.44
N PRO A 425 29.95 -14.19 28.65
CA PRO A 425 31.01 -14.09 27.64
C PRO A 425 30.88 -12.85 26.74
N ARG A 426 32.00 -12.21 26.38
CA ARG A 426 32.02 -11.02 25.51
C ARG A 426 31.53 -11.27 24.09
N THR A 427 31.45 -12.54 23.71
CA THR A 427 31.01 -13.02 22.40
C THR A 427 29.50 -13.13 22.33
N TRP A 428 28.80 -13.00 23.46
CA TRP A 428 27.34 -12.95 23.45
C TRP A 428 26.85 -11.63 22.86
N ARG A 429 25.83 -11.72 22.02
CA ARG A 429 25.05 -10.60 21.52
C ARG A 429 23.61 -10.75 21.94
N LEU A 430 23.03 -9.64 22.35
CA LEU A 430 21.61 -9.46 22.63
C LEU A 430 20.93 -8.98 21.35
N ASN A 431 19.94 -9.73 20.91
CA ASN A 431 19.06 -9.38 19.82
C ASN A 431 17.62 -9.27 20.34
N ILE A 432 16.85 -8.38 19.73
CA ILE A 432 15.47 -8.10 20.09
C ILE A 432 14.63 -8.21 18.82
N ASP A 433 13.70 -9.16 18.81
CA ASP A 433 12.67 -9.24 17.79
C ASP A 433 11.40 -8.60 18.36
N HIS A 434 10.91 -7.54 17.73
CA HIS A 434 9.68 -6.88 18.16
C HIS A 434 8.46 -7.70 17.74
N ILE A 435 7.56 -7.99 18.69
CA ILE A 435 6.34 -8.78 18.42
C ILE A 435 5.11 -7.89 18.37
N ALA A 436 4.94 -6.99 19.34
CA ALA A 436 3.78 -6.13 19.38
C ALA A 436 4.04 -4.86 20.18
N ILE A 437 3.29 -3.79 19.88
CA ILE A 437 3.24 -2.56 20.65
C ILE A 437 1.81 -2.17 21.00
N ARG A 438 1.68 -1.46 22.11
CA ARG A 438 0.45 -0.78 22.51
C ARG A 438 0.76 0.66 22.83
N GLY A 439 0.10 1.57 22.11
CA GLY A 439 0.32 2.99 22.22
C GLY A 439 1.80 3.39 22.10
N SER A 440 2.15 4.45 22.79
CA SER A 440 3.47 5.08 22.71
C SER A 440 4.53 4.45 23.61
N ARG A 441 4.14 3.66 24.63
CA ARG A 441 5.02 3.29 25.76
C ARG A 441 5.17 1.79 26.04
N LEU A 442 4.36 0.91 25.46
CA LEU A 442 4.42 -0.53 25.72
C LEU A 442 4.96 -1.32 24.53
N SER A 443 5.82 -2.30 24.79
CA SER A 443 6.31 -3.23 23.77
C SER A 443 6.49 -4.63 24.34
N LEU A 444 6.00 -5.62 23.59
CA LEU A 444 6.29 -7.05 23.74
C LEU A 444 7.37 -7.44 22.72
N VAL A 445 8.42 -8.11 23.20
CA VAL A 445 9.55 -8.54 22.37
C VAL A 445 9.94 -9.99 22.66
N HIS A 446 10.50 -10.67 21.67
CA HIS A 446 11.30 -11.87 21.87
C HIS A 446 12.77 -11.44 22.06
N GLN A 447 13.28 -11.67 23.26
CA GLN A 447 14.66 -11.37 23.61
C GLN A 447 15.49 -12.64 23.54
N PHE A 448 16.60 -12.61 22.79
CA PHE A 448 17.52 -13.73 22.74
C PHE A 448 19.00 -13.34 22.74
N TYR A 449 19.81 -14.23 23.34
CA TYR A 449 21.25 -14.09 23.47
C TYR A 449 21.95 -15.20 22.68
N ARG A 450 22.87 -14.81 21.78
CA ARG A 450 23.64 -15.75 20.94
C ARG A 450 25.14 -15.51 21.08
N ASP A 451 25.91 -16.60 21.11
CA ASP A 451 27.37 -16.57 21.08
C ASP A 451 27.89 -16.47 19.63
N THR A 452 28.49 -15.34 19.25
CA THR A 452 28.96 -15.06 17.88
C THR A 452 30.27 -15.75 17.52
N ASN A 453 30.92 -16.46 18.44
CA ASN A 453 32.13 -17.22 18.10
C ASN A 453 31.82 -18.52 17.36
N ASP A 454 30.56 -18.95 17.34
CA ASP A 454 30.13 -20.21 16.73
C ASP A 454 28.63 -20.13 16.43
N ASP A 455 28.29 -19.60 15.25
CA ASP A 455 26.91 -19.41 14.78
C ASP A 455 26.14 -20.73 14.62
N THR A 456 26.81 -21.88 14.72
CA THR A 456 26.17 -23.21 14.71
C THR A 456 25.62 -23.60 16.08
N ARG A 457 25.93 -22.83 17.14
CA ARG A 457 25.41 -23.08 18.49
C ARG A 457 23.97 -22.60 18.64
N PRO A 458 23.13 -23.35 19.38
CA PRO A 458 21.79 -22.90 19.70
C PRO A 458 21.80 -21.59 20.51
N VAL A 459 20.70 -20.87 20.42
CA VAL A 459 20.42 -19.69 21.25
C VAL A 459 20.67 -20.04 22.72
N THR A 460 21.44 -19.20 23.42
CA THR A 460 21.90 -19.52 24.76
C THR A 460 20.84 -19.22 25.82
N ILE A 461 20.11 -18.11 25.63
CA ILE A 461 18.97 -17.71 26.44
C ILE A 461 17.95 -17.07 25.50
N GLU A 462 16.69 -17.47 25.60
CA GLU A 462 15.58 -16.80 24.94
C GLU A 462 14.37 -16.72 25.87
N HIS A 463 13.59 -15.65 25.73
CA HIS A 463 12.34 -15.43 26.46
C HIS A 463 11.53 -14.30 25.82
N LEU A 464 10.24 -14.25 26.13
CA LEU A 464 9.41 -13.08 25.84
C LEU A 464 9.56 -12.06 26.95
N ALA A 465 9.61 -10.77 26.62
CA ALA A 465 9.70 -9.69 27.59
C ALA A 465 8.75 -8.55 27.24
N ILE A 466 8.08 -8.01 28.27
CA ILE A 466 7.27 -6.80 28.16
C ILE A 466 7.96 -5.69 28.92
N VAL A 467 8.02 -4.51 28.31
CA VAL A 467 8.45 -3.29 29.00
C VAL A 467 7.44 -2.18 28.80
N GLU A 468 7.29 -1.37 29.84
CA GLU A 468 6.60 -0.09 29.79
C GLU A 468 7.61 1.03 30.04
N ILE A 469 7.62 2.04 29.18
CA ILE A 469 8.39 3.26 29.41
C ILE A 469 7.65 4.11 30.45
N ASN A 470 8.33 4.58 31.49
CA ASN A 470 7.75 5.42 32.52
C ASN A 470 7.67 6.90 32.08
N GLU A 471 7.12 7.77 32.94
CA GLU A 471 6.96 9.21 32.63
C GLU A 471 8.30 9.95 32.44
N ASP A 472 9.38 9.42 33.03
CA ASP A 472 10.74 9.96 32.88
C ASP A 472 11.41 9.53 31.56
N GLY A 473 10.72 8.74 30.73
CA GLY A 473 11.28 8.19 29.48
C GLY A 473 12.23 7.02 29.69
N LEU A 474 12.22 6.39 30.87
CA LEU A 474 13.07 5.25 31.22
C LEU A 474 12.29 3.94 31.19
N MET A 475 12.98 2.82 30.99
CA MET A 475 12.35 1.50 31.06
C MET A 475 11.93 1.16 32.49
N GLY A 476 10.61 1.05 32.72
CA GLY A 476 10.00 0.68 33.99
C GLY A 476 10.13 -0.81 34.29
N ASP A 477 9.04 -1.47 34.64
CA ASP A 477 9.04 -2.89 35.01
C ASP A 477 9.19 -3.80 33.78
N PHE A 478 10.04 -4.81 33.91
CA PHE A 478 10.13 -5.92 32.95
C PHE A 478 9.31 -7.10 33.45
N VAL A 479 8.57 -7.76 32.56
CA VAL A 479 7.93 -9.05 32.83
C VAL A 479 8.42 -10.06 31.80
N ASN A 480 8.98 -11.17 32.26
CA ASN A 480 9.56 -12.18 31.40
C ASN A 480 8.71 -13.45 31.40
N PHE A 481 8.48 -14.03 30.22
CA PHE A 481 7.74 -15.27 30.01
C PHE A 481 8.58 -16.27 29.20
N ASP A 482 8.19 -17.54 29.22
CA ASP A 482 8.85 -18.54 28.36
C ASP A 482 8.65 -18.17 26.88
N SER A 483 9.59 -18.53 26.00
CA SER A 483 9.54 -18.16 24.57
C SER A 483 8.30 -18.72 23.85
N ASP A 484 7.67 -19.75 24.39
CA ASP A 484 6.46 -20.40 23.87
C ASP A 484 5.15 -19.92 24.53
N ASP A 485 5.20 -19.05 25.55
CA ASP A 485 4.03 -18.61 26.33
C ASP A 485 3.49 -17.24 25.85
N LEU A 486 3.19 -17.15 24.55
CA LEU A 486 2.65 -15.93 23.92
C LEU A 486 1.32 -15.50 24.54
N ALA A 487 0.45 -16.44 24.92
CA ALA A 487 -0.86 -16.14 25.48
C ALA A 487 -0.76 -15.34 26.78
N ALA A 488 0.10 -15.76 27.72
CA ALA A 488 0.31 -15.04 28.98
C ALA A 488 0.99 -13.68 28.76
N ALA A 489 1.89 -13.59 27.77
CA ALA A 489 2.53 -12.34 27.42
C ALA A 489 1.53 -11.31 26.85
N PHE A 490 0.65 -11.73 25.93
CA PHE A 490 -0.41 -10.85 25.44
C PHE A 490 -1.40 -10.45 26.55
N GLU A 491 -1.80 -11.37 27.44
CA GLU A 491 -2.68 -11.03 28.56
C GLU A 491 -2.10 -9.92 29.47
N GLU A 492 -0.81 -9.98 29.78
CA GLU A 492 -0.12 -8.91 30.53
C GLU A 492 -0.02 -7.62 29.72
N LEU A 493 0.27 -7.70 28.41
CA LEU A 493 0.32 -6.54 27.52
C LEU A 493 -1.03 -5.80 27.48
N GLU A 494 -2.13 -6.54 27.33
CA GLU A 494 -3.47 -5.96 27.31
C GLU A 494 -3.87 -5.40 28.66
N THR A 495 -3.51 -6.07 29.76
CA THR A 495 -3.76 -5.58 31.13
C THR A 495 -3.11 -4.20 31.34
N ARG A 496 -1.85 -4.03 30.92
CA ARG A 496 -1.14 -2.75 31.04
C ARG A 496 -1.71 -1.68 30.10
N TYR A 497 -2.07 -2.05 28.88
CA TYR A 497 -2.65 -1.11 27.94
C TYR A 497 -4.00 -0.58 28.42
N LEU A 498 -4.88 -1.45 28.94
CA LEU A 498 -6.17 -1.11 29.52
C LEU A 498 -6.04 -0.22 30.78
N ALA A 499 -5.01 -0.44 31.60
CA ALA A 499 -4.73 0.40 32.76
C ALA A 499 -4.15 1.77 32.40
N GLY A 500 -3.53 1.88 31.22
CA GLY A 500 -2.83 3.07 30.72
C GLY A 500 -3.56 3.73 29.55
N GLU A 501 -2.90 3.74 28.38
CA GLU A 501 -3.30 4.52 27.20
C GLU A 501 -4.69 4.14 26.63
N ALA A 502 -5.16 2.90 26.82
CA ALA A 502 -6.50 2.48 26.38
C ALA A 502 -7.62 2.74 27.40
N ALA A 503 -7.34 3.30 28.58
CA ALA A 503 -8.31 3.40 29.67
C ALA A 503 -9.62 4.10 29.28
N ALA A 504 -9.56 5.10 28.39
CA ALA A 504 -10.74 5.81 27.90
C ALA A 504 -11.68 4.93 27.05
N HIS A 505 -11.11 3.93 26.36
CA HIS A 505 -11.82 3.03 25.43
C HIS A 505 -11.72 1.57 25.90
N ALA A 506 -11.63 1.35 27.21
CA ALA A 506 -11.33 0.05 27.79
C ALA A 506 -12.33 -1.03 27.38
N ARG A 507 -13.64 -0.71 27.34
CA ARG A 507 -14.67 -1.68 26.91
C ARG A 507 -14.45 -2.13 25.47
N THR A 508 -14.19 -1.19 24.57
CA THR A 508 -13.97 -1.46 23.15
C THR A 508 -12.73 -2.31 22.94
N TRP A 509 -11.62 -1.95 23.57
CA TRP A 509 -10.39 -2.73 23.45
C TRP A 509 -10.51 -4.12 24.08
N SER A 510 -11.19 -4.26 25.22
CA SER A 510 -11.44 -5.57 25.84
C SER A 510 -12.21 -6.50 24.91
N ALA A 511 -13.25 -6.03 24.22
CA ALA A 511 -14.00 -6.85 23.28
C ALA A 511 -13.14 -7.33 22.09
N ILE A 512 -12.28 -6.46 21.56
CA ILE A 512 -11.35 -6.78 20.47
C ILE A 512 -10.29 -7.79 20.92
N ALA A 513 -9.65 -7.55 22.07
CA ALA A 513 -8.66 -8.44 22.64
C ALA A 513 -9.24 -9.84 22.96
N ASP A 514 -10.46 -9.88 23.50
CA ASP A 514 -11.19 -11.13 23.74
C ASP A 514 -11.48 -11.88 22.43
N GLY A 515 -11.73 -11.14 21.34
CA GLY A 515 -11.89 -11.70 20.00
C GLY A 515 -10.65 -12.46 19.52
N TYR A 516 -9.46 -11.86 19.63
CA TYR A 516 -8.19 -12.53 19.34
C TYR A 516 -7.96 -13.74 20.25
N ALA A 517 -8.22 -13.59 21.55
CA ALA A 517 -8.05 -14.67 22.51
C ALA A 517 -8.98 -15.86 22.20
N ALA A 518 -10.23 -15.60 21.83
CA ALA A 518 -11.19 -16.61 21.40
C ALA A 518 -10.71 -17.32 20.13
N PHE A 519 -10.31 -16.56 19.09
CA PHE A 519 -9.78 -17.12 17.85
C PHE A 519 -8.58 -18.04 18.10
N ASN A 520 -7.66 -17.63 18.97
CA ASN A 520 -6.48 -18.42 19.34
C ASN A 520 -6.79 -19.67 20.15
N ARG A 521 -7.92 -19.70 20.87
CA ARG A 521 -8.48 -20.92 21.51
C ARG A 521 -9.30 -21.77 20.55
N ARG A 522 -9.45 -21.36 19.28
CA ARG A 522 -10.36 -21.96 18.28
C ARG A 522 -11.82 -21.88 18.70
N GLU A 523 -12.19 -20.80 19.34
CA GLU A 523 -13.55 -20.42 19.67
C GLU A 523 -13.96 -19.27 18.74
N LEU A 524 -15.21 -19.29 18.25
CA LEU A 524 -15.71 -18.14 17.51
C LEU A 524 -15.75 -16.94 18.43
N PHE A 525 -15.20 -15.81 17.97
CA PHE A 525 -15.31 -14.54 18.65
C PHE A 525 -16.77 -14.08 18.67
N ARG A 526 -17.16 -13.25 19.65
CA ARG A 526 -18.53 -12.77 19.77
C ARG A 526 -18.80 -11.75 18.66
N THR A 527 -19.87 -11.98 17.89
CA THR A 527 -20.32 -11.07 16.84
C THR A 527 -21.76 -10.66 17.05
N THR A 528 -22.16 -9.50 16.52
CA THR A 528 -23.57 -9.20 16.37
C THR A 528 -24.19 -10.14 15.30
N PRO A 529 -25.51 -10.41 15.34
CA PRO A 529 -26.15 -11.29 14.35
C PRO A 529 -26.06 -10.76 12.90
N ASP A 530 -25.96 -9.45 12.75
CA ASP A 530 -25.89 -8.67 11.52
C ASP A 530 -24.47 -8.15 11.22
N TRP A 531 -23.46 -8.73 11.88
CA TRP A 531 -22.10 -8.21 11.76
C TRP A 531 -21.62 -8.22 10.30
N VAL A 532 -20.94 -7.15 9.91
CA VAL A 532 -20.47 -6.95 8.54
C VAL A 532 -19.01 -7.37 8.45
N ASN A 533 -18.66 -8.27 7.53
CA ASN A 533 -17.26 -8.57 7.24
C ASN A 533 -16.93 -8.38 5.76
N ILE A 534 -15.86 -7.63 5.47
CA ILE A 534 -15.43 -7.22 4.13
C ILE A 534 -13.93 -7.47 4.00
N ASP A 535 -13.51 -8.07 2.89
CA ASP A 535 -12.09 -8.24 2.55
C ASP A 535 -11.77 -7.36 1.33
N HIS A 536 -10.96 -6.33 1.55
CA HIS A 536 -10.52 -5.39 0.51
C HIS A 536 -9.24 -5.85 -0.20
N ARG A 537 -8.58 -6.90 0.30
CA ARG A 537 -7.29 -7.35 -0.22
C ARG A 537 -7.36 -7.79 -1.68
N ARG A 538 -6.34 -7.44 -2.46
CA ARG A 538 -6.28 -7.73 -3.89
C ARG A 538 -5.33 -8.91 -4.14
N GLY A 539 -5.87 -10.12 -4.34
CA GLY A 539 -5.07 -11.24 -4.85
C GLY A 539 -5.46 -12.63 -4.35
N GLY A 540 -6.52 -13.22 -4.91
CA GLY A 540 -6.81 -14.66 -4.86
C GLY A 540 -7.11 -15.31 -3.51
N THR A 541 -6.79 -14.67 -2.38
CA THR A 541 -7.03 -15.16 -1.01
C THR A 541 -8.11 -14.36 -0.26
N ALA A 542 -8.71 -13.36 -0.91
CA ALA A 542 -9.81 -12.59 -0.33
C ALA A 542 -11.06 -13.45 -0.17
N PHE A 543 -11.75 -13.31 0.97
CA PHE A 543 -13.06 -13.94 1.15
C PHE A 543 -14.19 -13.04 0.65
N ALA A 544 -15.28 -13.65 0.19
CA ALA A 544 -16.46 -12.87 -0.18
C ALA A 544 -17.08 -12.24 1.08
N PRO A 545 -17.66 -11.03 0.99
CA PRO A 545 -18.26 -10.38 2.15
C PRO A 545 -19.29 -11.28 2.85
N GLY A 546 -19.27 -11.30 4.17
CA GLY A 546 -20.10 -12.18 5.00
C GLY A 546 -19.51 -13.58 5.26
N GLU A 547 -18.50 -14.02 4.51
CA GLU A 547 -17.99 -15.39 4.59
C GLU A 547 -16.85 -15.60 5.59
N GLN A 548 -16.42 -14.57 6.33
CA GLN A 548 -15.28 -14.69 7.25
C GLN A 548 -15.44 -15.85 8.25
N THR A 549 -16.63 -16.05 8.83
CA THR A 549 -16.88 -17.17 9.76
C THR A 549 -16.72 -18.54 9.09
N SER A 550 -17.16 -18.67 7.84
CA SER A 550 -17.01 -19.90 7.05
C SER A 550 -15.54 -20.16 6.72
N LEU A 551 -14.81 -19.11 6.32
CA LEU A 551 -13.37 -19.18 6.07
C LEU A 551 -12.60 -19.58 7.32
N VAL A 552 -12.90 -18.99 8.47
CA VAL A 552 -12.23 -19.30 9.76
C VAL A 552 -12.45 -20.76 10.13
N ASN A 553 -13.68 -21.26 10.04
CA ASN A 553 -13.96 -22.68 10.34
C ASN A 553 -13.24 -23.62 9.37
N ALA A 554 -13.27 -23.33 8.06
CA ALA A 554 -12.56 -24.12 7.06
C ALA A 554 -11.04 -24.11 7.30
N THR A 555 -10.50 -22.97 7.71
CA THR A 555 -9.08 -22.82 8.05
C THR A 555 -8.71 -23.68 9.27
N TRP A 556 -9.52 -23.68 10.33
CA TRP A 556 -9.27 -24.50 11.52
C TRP A 556 -9.28 -26.01 11.26
N ASP A 557 -10.06 -26.48 10.28
CA ASP A 557 -10.12 -27.88 9.88
C ASP A 557 -8.80 -28.36 9.25
N VAL A 558 -8.17 -27.51 8.44
CA VAL A 558 -6.98 -27.87 7.64
C VAL A 558 -5.66 -27.41 8.27
N VAL A 559 -5.67 -26.35 9.08
CA VAL A 559 -4.50 -25.78 9.76
C VAL A 559 -4.54 -26.13 11.25
N PRO A 560 -3.71 -27.06 11.77
CA PRO A 560 -3.73 -27.49 13.17
C PRO A 560 -3.10 -26.51 14.16
N ARG A 561 -2.26 -25.58 13.70
CA ARG A 561 -1.69 -24.50 14.53
C ARG A 561 -1.89 -23.19 13.80
N ILE A 562 -2.79 -22.35 14.31
CA ILE A 562 -3.01 -21.00 13.79
C ILE A 562 -3.05 -20.05 14.98
N HIS A 563 -2.46 -18.88 14.83
CA HIS A 563 -2.41 -17.86 15.86
C HIS A 563 -2.53 -16.48 15.22
N ALA A 564 -3.43 -15.65 15.72
CA ALA A 564 -3.62 -14.28 15.28
C ALA A 564 -3.45 -13.32 16.46
N TYR A 565 -2.79 -12.19 16.24
CA TYR A 565 -2.67 -11.15 17.25
C TYR A 565 -2.64 -9.76 16.61
N ALA A 566 -3.15 -8.76 17.33
CA ALA A 566 -2.91 -7.37 16.99
C ALA A 566 -1.46 -7.02 17.32
N GLU A 567 -0.68 -6.73 16.29
CA GLU A 567 0.72 -6.36 16.39
C GLU A 567 0.88 -4.87 16.73
N VAL A 568 0.16 -4.01 16.02
CA VAL A 568 0.13 -2.55 16.24
C VAL A 568 -1.31 -2.07 16.32
N VAL A 569 -1.61 -1.20 17.29
CA VAL A 569 -2.89 -0.48 17.36
C VAL A 569 -2.67 0.93 16.82
N HIS A 570 -3.13 1.19 15.60
CA HIS A 570 -2.96 2.47 14.92
C HIS A 570 -3.91 3.53 15.45
N ARG A 571 -5.16 3.12 15.70
CA ARG A 571 -6.22 3.99 16.22
C ARG A 571 -7.19 3.20 17.06
N LEU A 572 -7.59 3.77 18.18
CA LEU A 572 -8.60 3.23 19.10
C LEU A 572 -9.58 4.35 19.43
N GLY A 573 -10.87 4.05 19.35
CA GLY A 573 -11.96 4.94 19.72
C GLY A 573 -13.10 4.16 20.38
N ASP A 574 -14.19 4.85 20.74
CA ASP A 574 -15.36 4.19 21.35
C ASP A 574 -16.05 3.23 20.37
N LEU A 575 -15.99 3.53 19.06
CA LEU A 575 -16.60 2.71 18.01
C LEU A 575 -15.83 1.41 17.76
N GLY A 576 -14.51 1.42 17.89
CA GLY A 576 -13.67 0.32 17.41
C GLY A 576 -12.18 0.64 17.39
N ALA A 577 -11.42 -0.14 16.62
CA ALA A 577 -9.99 0.08 16.40
C ALA A 577 -9.55 -0.27 14.98
N VAL A 578 -8.45 0.36 14.55
CA VAL A 578 -7.68 -0.04 13.37
C VAL A 578 -6.35 -0.60 13.86
N VAL A 579 -6.04 -1.84 13.45
CA VAL A 579 -4.85 -2.57 13.90
C VAL A 579 -4.11 -3.16 12.72
N THR A 580 -2.79 -3.27 12.80
CA THR A 580 -2.06 -4.28 12.04
C THR A 580 -2.17 -5.59 12.80
N GLN A 581 -2.64 -6.62 12.12
CA GLN A 581 -2.76 -7.98 12.61
C GLN A 581 -1.69 -8.85 11.95
N VAL A 582 -1.13 -9.78 12.73
CA VAL A 582 -0.32 -10.87 12.21
C VAL A 582 -1.04 -12.18 12.46
N VAL A 583 -1.13 -13.02 11.43
CA VAL A 583 -1.66 -14.38 11.47
C VAL A 583 -0.56 -15.34 11.09
N THR A 584 -0.18 -16.23 12.00
CA THR A 584 0.76 -17.32 11.73
C THR A 584 0.02 -18.65 11.67
N ALA A 585 0.40 -19.51 10.72
CA ALA A 585 -0.19 -20.83 10.54
C ALA A 585 0.87 -21.87 10.22
N THR A 586 0.77 -23.04 10.83
CA THR A 586 1.52 -24.24 10.42
C THR A 586 0.53 -25.28 9.91
N SER A 587 0.67 -25.71 8.65
CA SER A 587 -0.13 -26.75 8.03
C SER A 587 0.19 -28.15 8.60
N ARG A 588 -0.67 -29.14 8.36
CA ARG A 588 -0.39 -30.55 8.75
C ARG A 588 0.84 -31.13 8.09
N GLU A 589 1.23 -30.60 6.93
CA GLU A 589 2.40 -31.03 6.16
C GLU A 589 3.68 -30.30 6.59
N GLY A 590 3.59 -29.40 7.58
CA GLY A 590 4.72 -28.64 8.12
C GLY A 590 5.08 -27.39 7.30
N PHE A 591 4.13 -26.85 6.53
CA PHE A 591 4.29 -25.54 5.88
C PHE A 591 3.95 -24.44 6.88
N ASP A 592 4.90 -23.55 7.14
CA ASP A 592 4.70 -22.34 7.95
C ASP A 592 4.34 -21.18 7.02
N GLY A 593 3.24 -20.49 7.32
CA GLY A 593 2.79 -19.29 6.64
C GLY A 593 2.55 -18.17 7.65
N GLU A 594 2.91 -16.96 7.28
CA GLU A 594 2.66 -15.74 8.04
C GLU A 594 1.98 -14.73 7.11
N TRP A 595 0.90 -14.13 7.58
CA TRP A 595 0.21 -13.04 6.91
C TRP A 595 0.14 -11.84 7.83
N ARG A 596 0.47 -10.68 7.29
CA ARG A 596 0.36 -9.40 7.97
C ARG A 596 -0.65 -8.55 7.19
N GLU A 597 -1.67 -8.08 7.88
CA GLU A 597 -2.84 -7.43 7.29
C GLU A 597 -3.34 -6.30 8.18
N VAL A 598 -4.06 -5.34 7.61
CA VAL A 598 -4.69 -4.27 8.39
C VAL A 598 -6.13 -4.66 8.64
N VAL A 599 -6.58 -4.54 9.87
CA VAL A 599 -7.95 -4.89 10.25
C VAL A 599 -8.61 -3.71 10.94
N LEU A 600 -9.75 -3.29 10.41
CA LEU A 600 -10.68 -2.36 11.03
C LEU A 600 -11.76 -3.17 11.73
N LEU A 601 -11.88 -3.01 13.05
CA LEU A 601 -12.89 -3.67 13.87
C LEU A 601 -13.81 -2.62 14.50
N THR A 602 -15.13 -2.78 14.37
CA THR A 602 -16.09 -2.04 15.20
C THR A 602 -16.80 -2.98 16.16
N VAL A 603 -17.25 -2.44 17.28
CA VAL A 603 -17.93 -3.20 18.33
C VAL A 603 -19.29 -2.57 18.65
N ASP A 604 -20.24 -3.43 19.03
CA ASP A 604 -21.46 -3.03 19.71
C ASP A 604 -21.54 -3.81 21.03
N GLY A 605 -21.53 -3.09 22.16
CA GLY A 605 -21.38 -3.69 23.48
C GLY A 605 -20.06 -4.44 23.63
N ASP A 606 -20.13 -5.76 23.79
CA ASP A 606 -19.00 -6.69 23.92
C ASP A 606 -18.83 -7.61 22.68
N ALA A 607 -19.55 -7.31 21.60
CA ALA A 607 -19.54 -8.10 20.36
C ALA A 607 -18.97 -7.29 19.19
N ILE A 608 -18.23 -7.95 18.30
CA ILE A 608 -17.73 -7.37 17.05
C ILE A 608 -18.91 -7.19 16.09
N SER A 609 -19.17 -5.95 15.67
CA SER A 609 -20.23 -5.61 14.73
C SER A 609 -19.71 -5.43 13.29
N ARG A 610 -18.41 -5.19 13.12
CA ARG A 610 -17.79 -5.07 11.79
C ARG A 610 -16.34 -5.50 11.80
N CYS A 611 -15.91 -6.14 10.73
CA CYS A 611 -14.52 -6.49 10.45
C CYS A 611 -14.20 -6.19 8.97
N GLU A 612 -13.34 -5.22 8.71
CA GLU A 612 -12.80 -5.00 7.36
C GLU A 612 -11.32 -5.35 7.34
N VAL A 613 -10.89 -6.13 6.35
CA VAL A 613 -9.49 -6.54 6.16
C VAL A 613 -8.92 -5.85 4.93
N PHE A 614 -7.73 -5.28 5.04
CA PHE A 614 -7.02 -4.60 3.96
C PHE A 614 -5.61 -5.15 3.81
N ASP A 615 -5.00 -4.91 2.64
CA ASP A 615 -3.59 -5.24 2.44
C ASP A 615 -2.72 -4.40 3.39
N GLU A 616 -1.55 -4.91 3.81
CA GLU A 616 -0.66 -4.21 4.75
C GLU A 616 -0.32 -2.77 4.31
N ALA A 617 -0.23 -2.54 3.00
CA ALA A 617 0.07 -1.24 2.41
C ALA A 617 -1.10 -0.23 2.48
N GLU A 618 -2.31 -0.66 2.82
CA GLU A 618 -3.55 0.14 2.76
C GLU A 618 -3.99 0.70 4.13
N ILE A 619 -3.04 0.93 5.05
CA ILE A 619 -3.34 1.46 6.39
C ILE A 619 -4.03 2.82 6.33
N ASP A 620 -3.59 3.71 5.44
CA ASP A 620 -4.22 5.02 5.30
C ASP A 620 -5.67 4.92 4.83
N ALA A 621 -5.97 3.95 3.95
CA ALA A 621 -7.35 3.66 3.54
C ALA A 621 -8.19 3.12 4.71
N ALA A 622 -7.64 2.18 5.49
CA ALA A 622 -8.31 1.66 6.69
C ALA A 622 -8.56 2.76 7.74
N LEU A 623 -7.60 3.68 7.94
CA LEU A 623 -7.74 4.82 8.85
C LEU A 623 -8.75 5.86 8.34
N ALA A 624 -8.81 6.08 7.02
CA ALA A 624 -9.79 6.93 6.38
C ALA A 624 -11.21 6.34 6.56
N ASN A 625 -11.42 5.07 6.21
CA ASN A 625 -12.68 4.35 6.41
C ASN A 625 -13.13 4.38 7.88
N PHE A 626 -12.21 4.12 8.81
CA PHE A 626 -12.53 4.22 10.24
C PHE A 626 -12.90 5.65 10.65
N GLY A 627 -12.20 6.65 10.12
CA GLY A 627 -12.54 8.06 10.30
C GLY A 627 -13.91 8.42 9.76
N GLU A 628 -14.32 7.86 8.62
CA GLU A 628 -15.67 8.00 8.10
C GLU A 628 -16.68 7.39 9.06
N LEU A 629 -16.52 6.13 9.46
CA LEU A 629 -17.42 5.46 10.39
C LEU A 629 -17.56 6.20 11.74
N GLU A 630 -16.51 6.89 12.18
CA GLU A 630 -16.54 7.76 13.37
C GLU A 630 -17.19 9.14 13.13
N ARG A 631 -17.26 9.64 11.89
CA ARG A 631 -17.77 10.99 11.59
C ARG A 631 -19.26 11.08 11.97
N PRO A 632 -19.68 12.17 12.65
CA PRO A 632 -21.09 12.46 12.91
C PRO A 632 -21.96 12.59 11.65
N ALA A 633 -21.37 12.70 10.45
CA ALA A 633 -22.12 12.76 9.19
C ALA A 633 -22.75 11.41 8.79
N HIS A 634 -22.17 10.27 9.20
CA HIS A 634 -22.79 8.94 9.03
C HIS A 634 -23.72 8.57 10.19
N ARG A 635 -23.69 9.31 11.30
CA ARG A 635 -24.69 9.21 12.36
C ARG A 635 -25.75 10.27 12.12
N LEU A 636 -26.93 9.89 11.63
CA LEU A 636 -28.06 10.82 11.51
C LEU A 636 -28.41 11.42 12.89
N THR A 637 -27.77 12.54 13.23
CA THR A 637 -27.71 13.07 14.59
C THR A 637 -28.49 14.37 14.70
N ASN A 638 -29.64 14.30 15.36
CA ASN A 638 -30.37 15.48 15.80
C ASN A 638 -30.85 15.31 17.25
N ALA A 639 -31.73 16.19 17.74
CA ALA A 639 -32.24 16.07 19.10
C ALA A 639 -33.03 14.77 19.29
N ALA A 640 -33.80 14.36 18.28
CA ALA A 640 -34.59 13.14 18.34
C ALA A 640 -33.73 11.88 18.44
N THR A 641 -32.66 11.75 17.63
CA THR A 641 -31.75 10.59 17.71
C THR A 641 -31.03 10.52 19.07
N ARG A 642 -30.67 11.67 19.66
CA ARG A 642 -30.08 11.70 21.01
C ARG A 642 -31.06 11.27 22.10
N THR A 643 -32.32 11.70 22.00
CA THR A 643 -33.37 11.25 22.93
C THR A 643 -33.67 9.77 22.73
N ARG A 644 -33.63 9.27 21.49
CA ARG A 644 -33.80 7.84 21.17
C ARG A 644 -32.79 6.95 21.90
N ALA A 645 -31.51 7.31 21.86
CA ALA A 645 -30.46 6.59 22.59
C ALA A 645 -30.77 6.47 24.10
N ARG A 646 -31.24 7.57 24.72
CA ARG A 646 -31.59 7.59 26.15
C ARG A 646 -32.82 6.74 26.47
N LEU A 647 -33.78 6.63 25.57
CA LEU A 647 -34.95 5.76 25.73
C LEU A 647 -34.53 4.29 25.69
N VAL A 648 -33.61 3.94 24.80
CA VAL A 648 -33.06 2.58 24.69
C VAL A 648 -32.29 2.20 25.96
N ASP A 649 -31.46 3.10 26.48
CA ASP A 649 -30.76 2.90 27.75
C ASP A 649 -31.74 2.72 28.93
N ALA A 650 -32.81 3.53 28.98
CA ALA A 650 -33.85 3.42 29.99
C ALA A 650 -34.64 2.11 29.87
N PHE A 651 -34.88 1.62 28.64
CA PHE A 651 -35.51 0.33 28.40
C PHE A 651 -34.62 -0.83 28.87
N ALA A 652 -33.32 -0.79 28.52
CA ALA A 652 -32.35 -1.81 28.91
C ALA A 652 -32.20 -1.91 30.43
N SER A 653 -32.27 -0.77 31.14
CA SER A 653 -32.23 -0.72 32.60
C SER A 653 -33.59 -0.99 33.29
N ARG A 654 -34.67 -1.14 32.51
CA ARG A 654 -36.06 -1.27 33.01
C ARG A 654 -36.49 -0.11 33.92
N ASP A 655 -35.90 1.06 33.73
CA ASP A 655 -36.19 2.24 34.53
C ASP A 655 -37.38 3.00 33.93
N LEU A 656 -38.59 2.65 34.41
CA LEU A 656 -39.84 3.28 33.99
C LEU A 656 -39.83 4.80 34.23
N ASP A 657 -39.26 5.25 35.35
CA ASP A 657 -39.23 6.66 35.72
C ASP A 657 -38.27 7.43 34.79
N ALA A 658 -37.09 6.88 34.52
CA ALA A 658 -36.15 7.45 33.55
C ALA A 658 -36.75 7.48 32.14
N PHE A 659 -37.39 6.39 31.69
CA PHE A 659 -38.04 6.34 30.38
C PHE A 659 -39.12 7.43 30.25
N CYS A 660 -40.00 7.54 31.26
CA CYS A 660 -41.05 8.56 31.29
C CYS A 660 -40.49 9.98 31.43
N SER A 661 -39.30 10.16 31.99
CA SER A 661 -38.66 11.48 32.13
C SER A 661 -38.24 12.10 30.81
N TYR A 662 -38.18 11.32 29.73
CA TYR A 662 -37.86 11.77 28.37
C TYR A 662 -39.10 11.99 27.49
N ILE A 663 -40.31 11.82 28.04
CA ILE A 663 -41.57 11.94 27.29
C ILE A 663 -42.36 13.15 27.80
N ALA A 664 -42.82 13.97 26.87
CA ALA A 664 -43.67 15.11 27.15
C ALA A 664 -44.95 14.66 27.89
N GLU A 665 -45.50 15.52 28.76
CA GLU A 665 -46.68 15.18 29.56
C GLU A 665 -47.89 14.81 28.68
N ASP A 666 -48.01 15.45 27.52
CA ASP A 666 -49.04 15.24 26.51
C ASP A 666 -48.57 14.36 25.34
N GLY A 667 -47.45 13.64 25.49
CA GLY A 667 -46.87 12.79 24.44
C GLY A 667 -47.83 11.70 23.95
N ARG A 668 -47.92 11.52 22.63
CA ARG A 668 -48.85 10.57 21.98
C ARG A 668 -48.16 9.56 21.08
N TYR A 669 -48.72 8.36 20.97
CA TYR A 669 -48.32 7.39 19.95
C TYR A 669 -49.48 7.10 18.98
N ASP A 670 -49.11 6.68 17.78
CA ASP A 670 -50.01 6.21 16.72
C ASP A 670 -49.37 4.97 16.08
N ASP A 671 -49.82 3.79 16.49
CA ASP A 671 -49.39 2.52 15.92
C ASP A 671 -50.25 2.19 14.70
N ARG A 672 -49.65 2.34 13.51
CA ARG A 672 -50.32 2.14 12.22
C ARG A 672 -50.12 0.76 11.64
N ARG A 673 -49.41 -0.13 12.33
CA ARG A 673 -49.12 -1.50 11.86
C ARG A 673 -50.39 -2.26 11.53
N LYS A 674 -50.33 -3.04 10.45
CA LYS A 674 -51.45 -3.84 9.94
C LYS A 674 -51.91 -4.83 11.02
N GLY A 675 -53.11 -4.60 11.57
CA GLY A 675 -53.74 -5.50 12.54
C GLY A 675 -53.70 -5.03 14.00
N LEU A 676 -52.87 -4.04 14.34
CA LEU A 676 -52.87 -3.38 15.66
C LEU A 676 -53.72 -2.12 15.62
N ARG A 677 -53.34 -1.11 14.81
CA ARG A 677 -54.07 0.15 14.59
C ARG A 677 -54.60 0.78 15.88
N ASP A 678 -53.67 1.18 16.74
CA ASP A 678 -53.96 1.72 18.06
C ASP A 678 -53.32 3.11 18.25
N SER A 679 -53.90 3.95 19.10
CA SER A 679 -53.34 5.28 19.39
C SER A 679 -53.74 5.75 20.79
N GLY A 680 -52.81 6.39 21.49
CA GLY A 680 -53.01 6.74 22.89
C GLY A 680 -51.94 7.68 23.46
N SER A 681 -51.87 7.75 24.78
CA SER A 681 -50.82 8.44 25.51
C SER A 681 -49.56 7.58 25.56
N LEU A 682 -48.41 8.18 25.25
CA LEU A 682 -47.12 7.49 25.41
C LEU A 682 -46.89 7.11 26.88
N ARG A 683 -47.10 8.04 27.82
CA ARG A 683 -46.78 7.84 29.24
C ARG A 683 -47.80 6.94 29.96
N GLN A 684 -49.08 7.08 29.64
CA GLN A 684 -50.13 6.38 30.39
C GLN A 684 -50.47 5.02 29.81
N ASP A 685 -50.35 4.86 28.49
CA ASP A 685 -50.81 3.66 27.79
C ASP A 685 -49.63 2.86 27.22
N PHE A 686 -48.79 3.47 26.37
CA PHE A 686 -47.75 2.74 25.63
C PHE A 686 -46.59 2.24 26.50
N VAL A 687 -45.93 3.13 27.25
CA VAL A 687 -44.71 2.79 28.00
C VAL A 687 -44.95 1.76 29.10
N PRO A 688 -46.01 1.86 29.93
CA PRO A 688 -46.31 0.82 30.91
C PRO A 688 -46.55 -0.55 30.26
N THR A 689 -47.23 -0.59 29.13
CA THR A 689 -47.48 -1.81 28.36
C THR A 689 -46.18 -2.37 27.81
N MET A 690 -45.40 -1.55 27.10
CA MET A 690 -44.11 -1.91 26.51
C MET A 690 -43.13 -2.49 27.55
N LEU A 691 -43.02 -1.90 28.74
CA LEU A 691 -42.09 -2.35 29.77
C LEU A 691 -42.61 -3.54 30.61
N SER A 692 -43.93 -3.71 30.72
CA SER A 692 -44.52 -4.82 31.51
C SER A 692 -44.75 -6.09 30.70
N GLU A 693 -45.05 -5.96 29.40
CA GLU A 693 -45.28 -7.10 28.51
C GLU A 693 -43.99 -7.64 27.90
N ALA A 694 -42.93 -6.82 27.79
CA ALA A 694 -41.62 -7.28 27.36
C ALA A 694 -40.93 -8.09 28.48
N PRO A 695 -40.54 -9.35 28.23
CA PRO A 695 -39.67 -10.11 29.13
C PRO A 695 -38.42 -9.33 29.53
N GLY A 696 -37.92 -9.55 30.74
CA GLY A 696 -36.71 -8.87 31.24
C GLY A 696 -35.49 -9.04 30.33
N SER A 697 -35.41 -10.16 29.61
CA SER A 697 -34.40 -10.52 28.63
C SER A 697 -34.52 -9.78 27.28
N TRP A 698 -35.58 -9.01 27.03
CA TRP A 698 -35.70 -8.31 25.76
C TRP A 698 -34.77 -7.11 25.66
N GLN A 699 -33.92 -7.06 24.64
CA GLN A 699 -33.15 -5.88 24.27
C GLN A 699 -33.81 -5.15 23.11
N TRP A 700 -33.78 -3.82 23.18
CA TRP A 700 -34.19 -2.93 22.11
C TRP A 700 -32.95 -2.36 21.45
N THR A 701 -32.79 -2.62 20.16
CA THR A 701 -31.77 -2.00 19.31
C THR A 701 -32.45 -1.24 18.18
N TYR A 702 -31.79 -0.23 17.63
CA TYR A 702 -32.37 0.60 16.59
C TYR A 702 -31.31 1.11 15.62
N GLU A 703 -31.75 1.40 14.40
CA GLU A 703 -30.95 2.03 13.34
C GLU A 703 -31.67 3.29 12.85
N PRO A 704 -31.09 4.49 12.96
CA PRO A 704 -31.61 5.68 12.30
C PRO A 704 -31.56 5.54 10.78
N ILE A 705 -32.69 5.72 10.10
CA ILE A 705 -32.79 5.69 8.63
C ILE A 705 -32.78 7.11 8.06
N ALA A 706 -33.52 8.03 8.67
CA ALA A 706 -33.63 9.39 8.18
C ALA A 706 -33.88 10.40 9.31
N ILE A 707 -33.36 11.62 9.15
CA ILE A 707 -33.69 12.76 10.02
C ILE A 707 -34.31 13.89 9.20
N ARG A 708 -35.14 14.69 9.87
CA ARG A 708 -35.64 15.97 9.35
C ARG A 708 -35.49 17.05 10.39
N GLY A 709 -34.75 18.10 10.03
CA GLY A 709 -34.46 19.21 10.93
C GLY A 709 -33.92 18.74 12.28
N ARG A 710 -34.28 19.47 13.33
CA ARG A 710 -33.78 19.21 14.69
C ARG A 710 -34.59 18.16 15.46
N HIS A 711 -35.84 17.92 15.06
CA HIS A 711 -36.86 17.35 15.93
C HIS A 711 -37.39 15.98 15.51
N LEU A 712 -37.07 15.49 14.30
CA LEU A 712 -37.65 14.26 13.76
C LEU A 712 -36.58 13.25 13.37
N VAL A 713 -36.77 11.99 13.76
CA VAL A 713 -35.98 10.85 13.30
C VAL A 713 -36.91 9.69 12.95
N LEU A 714 -36.63 9.02 11.83
CA LEU A 714 -37.18 7.71 11.47
C LEU A 714 -36.13 6.66 11.81
N CYS A 715 -36.52 5.64 12.56
CA CYS A 715 -35.67 4.51 12.92
C CYS A 715 -36.29 3.19 12.43
N ARG A 716 -35.44 2.20 12.18
CA ARG A 716 -35.80 0.79 12.27
C ARG A 716 -35.53 0.30 13.67
N ASP A 717 -36.46 -0.46 14.23
CA ASP A 717 -36.40 -0.96 15.59
C ASP A 717 -36.46 -2.48 15.61
N TRP A 718 -35.59 -3.09 16.43
CA TRP A 718 -35.59 -4.52 16.70
C TRP A 718 -35.67 -4.78 18.19
N PHE A 719 -36.62 -5.63 18.58
CA PHE A 719 -36.73 -6.17 19.92
C PHE A 719 -36.36 -7.66 19.89
N ARG A 720 -35.32 -8.04 20.64
CA ARG A 720 -34.74 -9.39 20.63
C ARG A 720 -34.70 -9.96 22.03
N ASP A 721 -34.96 -11.25 22.19
CA ASP A 721 -34.86 -11.94 23.48
C ASP A 721 -33.43 -12.49 23.70
N THR A 722 -32.71 -11.98 24.69
CA THR A 722 -31.32 -12.39 24.96
C THR A 722 -31.19 -13.74 25.64
N ASP A 723 -32.26 -14.29 26.23
CA ASP A 723 -32.22 -15.60 26.88
C ASP A 723 -32.35 -16.75 25.88
N ALA A 724 -32.63 -16.43 24.61
CA ALA A 724 -32.68 -17.36 23.50
C ALA A 724 -31.80 -16.89 22.33
N PRO A 725 -30.46 -16.79 22.52
CA PRO A 725 -29.55 -16.35 21.47
C PRO A 725 -29.65 -17.30 20.27
N GLY A 726 -30.07 -16.75 19.13
CA GLY A 726 -30.33 -17.50 17.88
C GLY A 726 -31.80 -17.59 17.46
N GLN A 727 -32.75 -17.07 18.25
CA GLN A 727 -34.13 -16.88 17.78
C GLN A 727 -34.27 -15.60 16.94
N PRO A 728 -35.19 -15.58 15.95
CA PRO A 728 -35.46 -14.39 15.15
C PRO A 728 -35.94 -13.22 16.01
N VAL A 729 -35.82 -12.01 15.46
CA VAL A 729 -36.34 -10.77 16.06
C VAL A 729 -37.79 -10.98 16.51
N ALA A 730 -38.08 -10.67 17.77
CA ALA A 730 -39.40 -10.86 18.36
C ALA A 730 -40.40 -9.80 17.87
N VAL A 731 -39.93 -8.56 17.70
CA VAL A 731 -40.67 -7.47 17.07
C VAL A 731 -39.72 -6.63 16.22
N GLU A 732 -40.08 -6.43 14.96
CA GLU A 732 -39.40 -5.51 14.04
C GLU A 732 -40.42 -4.49 13.54
N ASP A 733 -40.11 -3.20 13.67
CA ASP A 733 -40.94 -2.12 13.15
C ASP A 733 -40.14 -0.91 12.67
N LEU A 734 -40.82 0.00 11.98
CA LEU A 734 -40.30 1.33 11.65
C LEU A 734 -40.99 2.34 12.54
N SER A 735 -40.27 3.32 13.08
CA SER A 735 -40.92 4.36 13.88
C SER A 735 -40.34 5.76 13.73
N ILE A 736 -41.24 6.73 13.67
CA ILE A 736 -40.91 8.15 13.66
C ILE A 736 -41.00 8.67 15.10
N THR A 737 -39.93 9.29 15.59
CA THR A 737 -39.92 10.02 16.86
C THR A 737 -39.85 11.50 16.61
N GLU A 738 -40.77 12.23 17.21
CA GLU A 738 -40.75 13.69 17.29
C GLU A 738 -40.45 14.13 18.71
N VAL A 739 -39.52 15.07 18.84
CA VAL A 739 -39.18 15.70 20.12
C VAL A 739 -39.51 17.19 20.14
N THR A 740 -39.83 17.71 21.31
CA THR A 740 -39.97 19.14 21.56
C THR A 740 -38.61 19.86 21.52
N GLU A 741 -38.62 21.19 21.61
CA GLU A 741 -37.39 22.00 21.72
C GLU A 741 -36.49 21.58 22.90
N ASP A 742 -37.10 21.14 24.01
CA ASP A 742 -36.41 20.63 25.20
C ASP A 742 -35.90 19.18 25.04
N GLY A 743 -36.13 18.55 23.89
CA GLY A 743 -35.70 17.18 23.61
C GLY A 743 -36.60 16.10 24.21
N MET A 744 -37.86 16.42 24.52
CA MET A 744 -38.85 15.48 25.08
C MET A 744 -39.70 14.87 23.98
N VAL A 745 -39.94 13.56 23.99
CA VAL A 745 -40.80 12.91 22.97
C VAL A 745 -42.25 13.39 23.12
N CYS A 746 -42.75 14.06 22.10
CA CYS A 746 -44.15 14.51 22.03
C CYS A 746 -44.99 13.63 21.10
N ARG A 747 -44.38 12.97 20.12
CA ARG A 747 -45.08 12.06 19.21
C ARG A 747 -44.21 10.87 18.81
N SER A 748 -44.82 9.70 18.74
CA SER A 748 -44.27 8.50 18.13
C SER A 748 -45.26 7.93 17.11
N VAL A 749 -44.81 7.52 15.94
CA VAL A 749 -45.67 6.85 14.94
C VAL A 749 -44.98 5.56 14.51
N ILE A 750 -45.67 4.43 14.58
CA ILE A 750 -45.11 3.10 14.32
C ILE A 750 -45.74 2.54 13.04
N PHE A 751 -44.92 1.96 12.18
CA PHE A 751 -45.27 1.38 10.88
C PHE A 751 -44.76 -0.06 10.80
N ASP A 752 -45.29 -0.83 9.85
CA ASP A 752 -44.76 -2.16 9.57
C ASP A 752 -43.33 -2.05 9.02
N SER A 753 -42.48 -3.05 9.28
CA SER A 753 -41.06 -3.02 8.90
C SER A 753 -40.83 -2.97 7.38
N ASP A 754 -41.81 -3.41 6.60
CA ASP A 754 -41.80 -3.44 5.13
C ASP A 754 -42.39 -2.16 4.48
N ASP A 755 -42.97 -1.25 5.26
CA ASP A 755 -43.67 -0.04 4.76
C ASP A 755 -42.77 1.21 4.73
N LEU A 756 -41.51 1.09 4.26
CA LEU A 756 -40.52 2.18 4.29
C LEU A 756 -40.96 3.45 3.55
N ASP A 757 -41.51 3.33 2.34
CA ASP A 757 -42.04 4.48 1.57
C ASP A 757 -43.10 5.27 2.36
N VAL A 758 -43.96 4.55 3.08
CA VAL A 758 -45.05 5.16 3.87
C VAL A 758 -44.47 5.88 5.10
N ALA A 759 -43.46 5.29 5.74
CA ALA A 759 -42.76 5.90 6.87
C ALA A 759 -41.97 7.15 6.43
N MET A 760 -41.24 7.09 5.32
CA MET A 760 -40.53 8.24 4.73
C MET A 760 -41.49 9.38 4.37
N LYS A 761 -42.63 9.07 3.74
CA LYS A 761 -43.67 10.06 3.49
C LYS A 761 -44.22 10.64 4.80
N GLY A 762 -44.47 9.81 5.80
CA GLY A 762 -44.95 10.25 7.12
C GLY A 762 -43.98 11.20 7.81
N LEU A 763 -42.68 10.96 7.64
CA LEU A 763 -41.60 11.80 8.17
C LEU A 763 -41.62 13.18 7.49
N ASP A 764 -41.66 13.22 6.15
CA ASP A 764 -41.68 14.45 5.36
C ASP A 764 -42.96 15.26 5.60
N ASP A 765 -44.13 14.62 5.58
CA ASP A 765 -45.42 15.25 5.86
C ASP A 765 -45.41 15.90 7.26
N ARG A 766 -44.79 15.23 8.24
CA ARG A 766 -44.72 15.76 9.60
C ARG A 766 -43.79 16.96 9.68
N TRP A 767 -42.64 16.91 9.01
CA TRP A 767 -41.69 18.01 8.96
C TRP A 767 -42.30 19.27 8.31
N ILE A 768 -43.02 19.09 7.19
CA ILE A 768 -43.79 20.16 6.54
C ILE A 768 -44.86 20.72 7.49
N ALA A 769 -45.59 19.85 8.20
CA ALA A 769 -46.63 20.27 9.14
C ALA A 769 -46.10 21.04 10.37
N LEU A 770 -44.81 20.90 10.71
CA LEU A 770 -44.14 21.72 11.73
C LEU A 770 -43.85 23.14 11.25
N GLY A 771 -43.96 23.41 9.95
CA GLY A 771 -43.68 24.72 9.35
C GLY A 771 -42.18 25.04 9.26
N GLU A 772 -41.31 24.02 9.38
CA GLU A 772 -39.85 24.16 9.23
C GLU A 772 -39.40 24.19 7.75
N VAL A 773 -40.30 23.88 6.81
CA VAL A 773 -40.01 23.79 5.38
C VAL A 773 -40.61 24.99 4.64
N GLU A 774 -39.75 25.84 4.09
CA GLU A 774 -40.18 27.03 3.32
C GLU A 774 -40.83 26.68 1.98
N TYR A 775 -40.37 25.61 1.31
CA TYR A 775 -40.82 25.17 -0.01
C TYR A 775 -41.28 23.70 0.00
N PRO A 776 -42.46 23.38 0.58
CA PRO A 776 -42.95 22.01 0.70
C PRO A 776 -43.07 21.26 -0.63
N GLU A 777 -43.45 21.98 -1.69
CA GLU A 777 -43.62 21.44 -3.04
C GLU A 777 -42.34 20.82 -3.60
N VAL A 778 -41.17 21.38 -3.27
CA VAL A 778 -39.86 20.89 -3.73
C VAL A 778 -39.50 19.60 -2.99
N ILE A 779 -39.78 19.52 -1.68
CA ILE A 779 -39.58 18.31 -0.88
C ILE A 779 -40.48 17.19 -1.39
N GLU A 780 -41.75 17.50 -1.67
CA GLU A 780 -42.71 16.55 -2.24
C GLU A 780 -42.28 16.04 -3.62
N ALA A 781 -41.82 16.94 -4.50
CA ALA A 781 -41.34 16.58 -5.83
C ALA A 781 -40.08 15.71 -5.76
N HIS A 782 -39.09 16.06 -4.92
CA HIS A 782 -37.91 15.23 -4.69
C HIS A 782 -38.28 13.83 -4.17
N ARG A 783 -39.17 13.74 -3.17
CA ARG A 783 -39.64 12.45 -2.64
C ARG A 783 -40.27 11.59 -3.73
N LYS A 784 -41.12 12.17 -4.60
CA LYS A 784 -41.71 11.43 -5.74
C LYS A 784 -40.63 10.84 -6.66
N VAL A 785 -39.54 11.57 -6.93
CA VAL A 785 -38.43 11.09 -7.76
C VAL A 785 -37.73 9.89 -7.12
N ILE A 786 -37.52 9.93 -5.81
CA ILE A 786 -36.93 8.81 -5.05
C ILE A 786 -37.89 7.61 -5.02
N GLU A 787 -39.19 7.83 -4.79
CA GLU A 787 -40.20 6.76 -4.85
C GLU A 787 -40.28 6.09 -6.23
N MET A 788 -40.27 6.85 -7.32
CA MET A 788 -40.22 6.30 -8.68
C MET A 788 -38.96 5.47 -8.91
N THR A 789 -37.83 5.90 -8.34
CA THR A 789 -36.56 5.17 -8.40
C THR A 789 -36.65 3.85 -7.62
N ASN A 790 -37.15 3.88 -6.38
CA ASN A 790 -37.28 2.71 -5.50
C ASN A 790 -38.31 1.69 -6.00
N ARG A 791 -39.35 2.14 -6.72
CA ARG A 791 -40.33 1.27 -7.40
C ARG A 791 -39.89 0.80 -8.77
N HIS A 792 -38.71 1.23 -9.22
CA HIS A 792 -38.13 0.88 -10.51
C HIS A 792 -39.04 1.28 -11.69
N GLU A 793 -39.76 2.40 -11.55
CA GLU A 793 -40.67 2.95 -12.56
C GLU A 793 -39.88 3.68 -13.66
N TRP A 794 -39.03 2.93 -14.38
CA TRP A 794 -38.00 3.49 -15.26
C TRP A 794 -38.50 4.43 -16.34
N ASP A 795 -39.67 4.17 -16.92
CA ASP A 795 -40.25 5.01 -17.97
C ASP A 795 -40.73 6.35 -17.40
N ALA A 796 -41.33 6.34 -16.21
CA ALA A 796 -41.76 7.55 -15.52
C ALA A 796 -40.55 8.39 -15.08
N LEU A 797 -39.53 7.74 -14.52
CA LEU A 797 -38.28 8.40 -14.12
C LEU A 797 -37.56 9.03 -15.33
N THR A 798 -37.51 8.32 -16.46
CA THR A 798 -36.92 8.83 -17.71
C THR A 798 -37.69 10.06 -18.23
N ALA A 799 -39.03 10.05 -18.15
CA ALA A 799 -39.85 11.18 -18.56
C ALA A 799 -39.63 12.41 -17.66
N VAL A 800 -39.50 12.19 -16.34
CA VAL A 800 -39.28 13.26 -15.36
C VAL A 800 -37.85 13.84 -15.45
N CYS A 801 -36.85 13.05 -15.85
CA CYS A 801 -35.47 13.52 -16.03
C CYS A 801 -35.15 13.94 -17.48
N ALA A 802 -36.15 14.01 -18.37
CA ALA A 802 -35.92 14.24 -19.80
C ALA A 802 -35.30 15.62 -20.07
N GLY A 803 -34.02 15.65 -20.47
CA GLY A 803 -33.29 16.91 -20.70
C GLY A 803 -32.61 17.48 -19.46
N ALA A 804 -32.64 16.76 -18.33
CA ALA A 804 -31.86 17.10 -17.15
C ALA A 804 -30.36 17.02 -17.45
N SER A 805 -29.58 17.90 -16.82
CA SER A 805 -28.11 17.78 -16.82
C SER A 805 -27.65 16.96 -15.62
N TYR A 806 -26.64 16.10 -15.84
CA TYR A 806 -26.05 15.26 -14.79
C TYR A 806 -24.54 15.49 -14.69
N ILE A 807 -24.05 15.73 -13.48
CA ILE A 807 -22.63 15.88 -13.16
C ILE A 807 -22.29 14.96 -11.99
N ASN A 808 -21.26 14.13 -12.15
CA ASN A 808 -20.78 13.23 -11.12
C ASN A 808 -19.37 13.63 -10.68
N HIS A 809 -19.22 14.09 -9.44
CA HIS A 809 -17.92 14.45 -8.85
C HIS A 809 -17.28 13.29 -8.07
N ARG A 810 -17.94 12.14 -7.99
CA ARG A 810 -17.50 11.02 -7.14
C ARG A 810 -16.29 10.29 -7.73
N GLN A 811 -15.34 9.91 -6.88
CA GLN A 811 -14.11 9.20 -7.29
C GLN A 811 -14.38 7.83 -7.94
N LEU A 812 -15.50 7.19 -7.60
CA LEU A 812 -15.91 5.88 -8.10
C LEU A 812 -16.74 5.93 -9.40
N GLY A 813 -16.90 7.11 -10.02
CA GLY A 813 -17.73 7.30 -11.21
C GLY A 813 -16.93 7.50 -12.50
N THR A 814 -17.38 6.90 -13.61
CA THR A 814 -16.96 7.37 -14.94
C THR A 814 -17.57 8.75 -15.19
N THR A 815 -16.78 9.68 -15.72
CA THR A 815 -17.11 11.12 -15.80
C THR A 815 -18.27 11.49 -16.75
N THR A 816 -18.93 10.51 -17.39
CA THR A 816 -19.80 10.80 -18.54
C THR A 816 -20.95 9.80 -18.79
N ALA A 817 -21.45 9.11 -17.77
CA ALA A 817 -22.65 8.25 -17.90
C ALA A 817 -23.94 9.02 -17.57
N ASP A 818 -25.00 8.86 -18.38
CA ASP A 818 -26.36 9.33 -18.11
C ASP A 818 -26.86 8.83 -16.73
N TYR A 819 -27.53 9.68 -15.94
CA TYR A 819 -28.03 9.35 -14.59
C TYR A 819 -28.94 8.11 -14.63
N ILE A 820 -29.85 8.06 -15.60
CA ILE A 820 -30.80 6.93 -15.74
C ILE A 820 -30.06 5.64 -16.06
N ALA A 821 -29.04 5.70 -16.92
CA ALA A 821 -28.20 4.54 -17.21
C ALA A 821 -27.47 4.05 -15.96
N SER A 822 -26.91 4.98 -15.17
CA SER A 822 -26.20 4.67 -13.92
C SER A 822 -27.09 3.97 -12.90
N ILE A 823 -28.29 4.51 -12.65
CA ILE A 823 -29.26 3.90 -11.73
C ILE A 823 -29.74 2.52 -12.25
N ARG A 824 -30.00 2.38 -13.56
CA ARG A 824 -30.39 1.07 -14.14
C ARG A 824 -29.29 0.03 -14.04
N THR A 825 -28.03 0.43 -14.21
CA THR A 825 -26.89 -0.47 -13.98
C THR A 825 -26.86 -0.93 -12.53
N MET A 826 -27.07 -0.05 -11.55
CA MET A 826 -27.17 -0.47 -10.15
C MET A 826 -28.35 -1.42 -9.92
N ALA A 827 -29.52 -1.15 -10.50
CA ALA A 827 -30.67 -2.06 -10.45
C ALA A 827 -30.38 -3.44 -11.03
N SER A 828 -29.53 -3.52 -12.06
CA SER A 828 -29.12 -4.80 -12.64
C SER A 828 -28.17 -5.58 -11.75
N LEU A 829 -27.38 -4.89 -10.91
CA LEU A 829 -26.45 -5.49 -9.96
C LEU A 829 -27.13 -5.88 -8.65
N ALA A 830 -28.08 -5.08 -8.18
CA ALA A 830 -28.90 -5.31 -6.99
C ALA A 830 -30.39 -5.08 -7.31
N PRO A 831 -31.16 -6.15 -7.58
CA PRO A 831 -32.56 -6.04 -8.02
C PRO A 831 -33.53 -5.45 -6.99
N ASP A 832 -33.18 -5.50 -5.70
CA ASP A 832 -33.95 -4.93 -4.58
C ASP A 832 -33.39 -3.58 -4.12
N PHE A 833 -32.48 -2.96 -4.87
CA PHE A 833 -31.89 -1.70 -4.41
C PHE A 833 -32.94 -0.59 -4.26
N CYS A 834 -32.74 0.23 -3.24
CA CYS A 834 -33.49 1.43 -2.95
C CYS A 834 -32.54 2.58 -2.59
N ILE A 835 -33.05 3.80 -2.68
CA ILE A 835 -32.38 5.03 -2.29
C ILE A 835 -33.16 5.63 -1.13
N GLU A 836 -32.45 5.93 -0.04
CA GLU A 836 -32.98 6.51 1.18
C GLU A 836 -32.49 7.96 1.30
N SER A 837 -33.41 8.93 1.32
CA SER A 837 -33.08 10.34 1.61
C SER A 837 -32.84 10.54 3.10
N ALA A 838 -31.64 10.21 3.54
CA ALA A 838 -31.23 10.12 4.93
C ALA A 838 -31.25 11.49 5.65
N ASP A 839 -30.74 12.55 5.02
CA ASP A 839 -30.81 13.92 5.58
C ASP A 839 -30.99 14.97 4.47
N ILE A 840 -31.94 15.89 4.67
CA ILE A 840 -32.15 17.03 3.77
C ILE A 840 -31.33 18.20 4.32
N LEU A 841 -30.17 18.40 3.70
CA LEU A 841 -29.14 19.34 4.19
C LEU A 841 -29.51 20.80 3.93
N ALA A 842 -30.13 21.06 2.78
CA ALA A 842 -30.63 22.37 2.38
C ALA A 842 -31.73 22.24 1.32
N HIS A 843 -32.62 23.21 1.25
CA HIS A 843 -33.62 23.33 0.19
C HIS A 843 -33.85 24.79 -0.20
N SER A 844 -34.29 25.03 -1.43
CA SER A 844 -34.65 26.33 -1.98
C SER A 844 -35.93 26.19 -2.82
N SER A 845 -36.41 27.26 -3.45
CA SER A 845 -37.56 27.22 -4.35
C SER A 845 -37.35 26.35 -5.59
N ILE A 846 -36.11 25.96 -5.88
CA ILE A 846 -35.74 25.27 -7.12
C ILE A 846 -35.09 23.90 -6.89
N GLY A 847 -34.88 23.46 -5.65
CA GLY A 847 -34.26 22.16 -5.43
C GLY A 847 -33.87 21.84 -3.99
N VAL A 848 -33.20 20.71 -3.84
CA VAL A 848 -32.68 20.20 -2.57
C VAL A 848 -31.22 19.75 -2.70
N THR A 849 -30.47 19.89 -1.61
CA THR A 849 -29.25 19.12 -1.36
C THR A 849 -29.53 18.10 -0.29
N VAL A 850 -29.27 16.84 -0.59
CA VAL A 850 -29.66 15.70 0.23
C VAL A 850 -28.47 14.75 0.40
N HIS A 851 -28.31 14.22 1.60
CA HIS A 851 -27.50 13.05 1.87
C HIS A 851 -28.37 11.82 1.63
N VAL A 852 -27.95 10.98 0.69
CA VAL A 852 -28.66 9.76 0.31
C VAL A 852 -27.82 8.53 0.60
N VAL A 853 -28.49 7.44 0.94
CA VAL A 853 -27.87 6.12 1.11
C VAL A 853 -28.57 5.17 0.14
N ILE A 854 -27.81 4.57 -0.78
CA ILE A 854 -28.31 3.42 -1.55
C ILE A 854 -28.19 2.19 -0.67
N ARG A 855 -29.27 1.42 -0.59
CA ARG A 855 -29.26 0.07 -0.01
C ARG A 855 -29.69 -0.94 -1.05
N GLY A 856 -29.31 -2.19 -0.89
CA GLY A 856 -29.79 -3.29 -1.73
C GLY A 856 -29.03 -4.57 -1.45
N THR A 857 -29.34 -5.61 -2.21
CA THR A 857 -28.70 -6.92 -2.18
C THR A 857 -28.28 -7.26 -3.60
N SER A 858 -27.00 -7.53 -3.81
CA SER A 858 -26.51 -7.92 -5.13
C SER A 858 -27.14 -9.25 -5.58
N ASN A 859 -27.04 -9.55 -6.87
CA ASN A 859 -27.46 -10.86 -7.42
C ASN A 859 -26.79 -12.06 -6.72
N ASP A 860 -25.63 -11.85 -6.09
CA ASP A 860 -24.88 -12.87 -5.36
C ASP A 860 -25.22 -12.91 -3.86
N GLY A 861 -26.20 -12.11 -3.41
CA GLY A 861 -26.65 -12.06 -2.01
C GLY A 861 -25.89 -11.08 -1.12
N LEU A 862 -25.07 -10.18 -1.67
CA LEU A 862 -24.27 -9.22 -0.92
C LEU A 862 -25.08 -7.97 -0.56
N ALA A 863 -25.13 -7.57 0.71
CA ALA A 863 -25.71 -6.28 1.09
C ALA A 863 -24.85 -5.12 0.53
N ILE A 864 -25.48 -4.22 -0.20
CA ILE A 864 -24.90 -2.99 -0.74
C ILE A 864 -25.38 -1.84 0.13
N GLU A 865 -24.43 -1.02 0.61
CA GLU A 865 -24.70 0.27 1.23
C GLU A 865 -23.74 1.31 0.67
N LEU A 866 -24.26 2.35 0.00
CA LEU A 866 -23.45 3.36 -0.66
C LEU A 866 -23.99 4.78 -0.35
N PRO A 867 -23.36 5.50 0.59
CA PRO A 867 -23.72 6.90 0.89
C PRO A 867 -23.11 7.86 -0.14
N PHE A 868 -23.83 8.93 -0.47
CA PHE A 868 -23.32 10.05 -1.26
C PHE A 868 -24.22 11.28 -1.10
N LEU A 869 -23.76 12.43 -1.58
CA LEU A 869 -24.54 13.66 -1.61
C LEU A 869 -25.13 13.87 -2.99
N MET A 870 -26.36 14.36 -3.05
CA MET A 870 -27.06 14.67 -4.28
C MET A 870 -27.66 16.07 -4.19
N ILE A 871 -27.37 16.90 -5.18
CA ILE A 871 -28.15 18.09 -5.51
C ILE A 871 -29.17 17.68 -6.56
N ASN A 872 -30.44 18.01 -6.33
CA ASN A 872 -31.52 17.77 -7.27
C ASN A 872 -32.30 19.06 -7.46
N LEU A 873 -32.26 19.63 -8.67
CA LEU A 873 -33.03 20.83 -9.03
C LEU A 873 -34.26 20.45 -9.84
N LEU A 874 -35.38 21.11 -9.55
CA LEU A 874 -36.70 20.77 -10.07
C LEU A 874 -37.45 22.03 -10.56
N ASP A 875 -38.17 21.88 -11.67
CA ASP A 875 -39.22 22.81 -12.12
C ASP A 875 -40.57 22.09 -12.03
N GLY A 876 -41.31 22.36 -10.94
CA GLY A 876 -42.48 21.58 -10.56
C GLY A 876 -42.12 20.12 -10.29
N ASP A 877 -42.70 19.19 -11.04
CA ASP A 877 -42.41 17.75 -10.93
C ASP A 877 -41.30 17.30 -11.91
N HIS A 878 -40.68 18.20 -12.69
CA HIS A 878 -39.64 17.88 -13.67
C HIS A 878 -38.23 18.13 -13.11
N VAL A 879 -37.31 17.19 -13.27
CA VAL A 879 -35.91 17.35 -12.83
C VAL A 879 -35.11 18.05 -13.91
N THR A 880 -34.45 19.15 -13.56
CA THR A 880 -33.65 19.98 -14.49
C THR A 880 -32.15 19.74 -14.34
N HIS A 881 -31.69 19.36 -13.14
CA HIS A 881 -30.28 19.15 -12.84
C HIS A 881 -30.08 18.16 -11.70
N ILE A 882 -29.12 17.25 -11.86
CA ILE A 882 -28.65 16.34 -10.82
C ILE A 882 -27.13 16.48 -10.72
N GLU A 883 -26.61 16.68 -9.52
CA GLU A 883 -25.17 16.75 -9.27
C GLU A 883 -24.83 15.89 -8.04
N THR A 884 -23.84 15.00 -8.14
CA THR A 884 -23.49 14.06 -7.07
C THR A 884 -22.06 14.26 -6.58
N PHE A 885 -21.85 14.10 -5.28
CA PHE A 885 -20.57 14.28 -4.59
C PHE A 885 -20.32 13.13 -3.62
N ASP A 886 -19.05 12.89 -3.29
CA ASP A 886 -18.71 11.98 -2.20
C ASP A 886 -19.15 12.59 -0.84
N PRO A 887 -19.48 11.77 0.18
CA PRO A 887 -19.97 12.26 1.47
C PRO A 887 -19.07 13.31 2.15
N GLU A 888 -17.77 13.26 1.88
CA GLU A 888 -16.76 14.15 2.42
C GLU A 888 -16.77 15.56 1.82
N ASP A 889 -17.32 15.74 0.62
CA ASP A 889 -17.42 17.03 -0.08
C ASP A 889 -18.68 17.83 0.33
N ARG A 890 -19.18 17.62 1.55
CA ARG A 890 -20.42 18.24 2.05
C ARG A 890 -20.43 19.76 1.92
N ASP A 891 -19.35 20.42 2.33
CA ASP A 891 -19.27 21.88 2.28
C ASP A 891 -19.23 22.40 0.84
N GLN A 892 -18.59 21.64 -0.07
CA GLN A 892 -18.58 21.93 -1.50
C GLN A 892 -19.96 21.76 -2.12
N ALA A 893 -20.66 20.65 -1.84
CA ALA A 893 -22.03 20.43 -2.30
C ALA A 893 -22.98 21.55 -1.81
N LEU A 894 -22.88 21.95 -0.53
CA LEU A 894 -23.68 23.03 0.03
C LEU A 894 -23.32 24.42 -0.54
N LEU A 895 -22.05 24.67 -0.86
CA LEU A 895 -21.65 25.89 -1.56
C LEU A 895 -22.21 25.90 -2.98
N ARG A 896 -22.04 24.78 -3.69
CA ARG A 896 -22.50 24.61 -5.06
C ARG A 896 -24.01 24.80 -5.18
N PHE A 897 -24.78 24.21 -4.26
CA PHE A 897 -26.22 24.40 -4.21
C PHE A 897 -26.63 25.85 -4.00
N ARG A 898 -25.89 26.61 -3.19
CA ARG A 898 -26.13 28.05 -3.00
C ARG A 898 -25.83 28.84 -4.27
N GLU A 899 -24.79 28.51 -5.03
CA GLU A 899 -24.48 29.14 -6.31
C GLU A 899 -25.57 28.89 -7.35
N LEU A 900 -26.03 27.64 -7.45
CA LEU A 900 -27.10 27.24 -8.35
C LEU A 900 -28.43 27.93 -7.97
N SER A 901 -28.73 28.01 -6.67
CA SER A 901 -29.94 28.67 -6.16
C SER A 901 -29.90 30.20 -6.24
N ALA A 902 -28.72 30.82 -6.40
CA ALA A 902 -28.56 32.27 -6.54
C ALA A 902 -28.52 32.76 -7.99
N SER A 903 -28.52 31.83 -8.95
CA SER A 903 -28.47 32.13 -10.38
C SER A 903 -29.86 32.31 -11.02
N ASP A 904 -30.93 32.11 -10.24
CA ASP A 904 -32.31 32.55 -10.49
C ASP A 904 -32.61 33.90 -9.81
#